data_AF-A0A6I5QQ02-F1
#
_entry.id   AF-A0A6I5QQ02-F1
#
_cell.length_a   1.000
_cell.length_b   1.000
_cell.length_c   1.000
_cell.angle_alpha   90.00
_cell.angle_beta   90.00
_cell.angle_gamma   90.00
#
_symmetry.space_group_name_H-M   'P 1'
#
loop_
_entity.id
_entity.type
_entity.pdbx_description
1 polymer ?
#
loop_
_entity_poly.entity_id
_entity_poly.type
_entity_poly.pdbx_seq_one_letter_code
_entity_poly.pdbx_strand_id
1 'polypeptide(L)'
;MKSSRTDSSQLPSWQQWLLRLINLRPNEAERTLLMFAFYTATSMGILWLEVSSAALFLDEYGASSLPWIYIFSAGVGFSLSFVYSWMQRIFPLRWVIVLIAVLMALPILLFRWGLDIEPLLPITVFAIRLWMEAIYGLNDLNVAITANQLFNIREIKRTFPLVSSGNLVADVLSGFSVYLLVSLVGLKNVLLLSFLVMMVGSGILFYLSRNYEHAFPDSLKRQAEAGEEPHSAQRLRGSMGKYVLLLFSFFVLAQILMYLIEFEYLSQLELNLDIEEIAAFLGIFSGLLGLIELLTQWFTSSRLIERQGVFTVTSILPLAILGVSGLTLAGSYPVLFGPIALFFGLIILKFFDEWLRFTLVASTRPVLFQPIPDSQRTTFQSLIGGIAEPLSMGATGIFILVVIAVCDWFGWSNEFFKARIFLLFTIIGAVVWLGAILFLRSQYLGLLVMSAERGLLSVSDANLRVLKRAFIEQLEQPGSESDKRSCIELLCHIDPRGVGEILAPILPSLSPSLRRQSLEAMLDYPNRAYLSAVQQLIHTNQLPEVLALALRYVWLTENSPNIEALRAYLKPEVDPVVRGTAASLMLKHGNPREKNEATNTLRQMLTHDQERERVMGCRALGEADYLQSLRLYIPNLLQDESLRVRRALLEAIAATNLKECYPSLLKALQYKSTREAAIQALTRLGNDALEMLESLATDSYKPEILRTQAWQVMGNIGTNEALDCLIDNLLTAWGSNRRTILRILLRLFQETGLKRSQGIDAALDRLGRDGVEHLIYQELTFIGQMYGALIDLSVDEVQGREADLLRGALQDLQTDAVDRMFILLRFISPPSAIQAAQVSLQGSSASRARGLEILDNTLDIPSKRAILTLLDRRSWQEKVQVLSDSHLITYQPLTPSGRLRYLLDLRYFLSDWALACCFHLARDQRWSVTADNTISCLKHPTGFVREAVLSYLQVASPRVLSELLPLMCNDPNDLVAKQVEHLMAELQVAVPSTASNPGSAIS
;
A
#
# COMPACT_ATOMS: atom_id res chain seq x y z
N MET A 1 -20.36 -16.36 -14.16
CA MET A 1 -20.83 -16.47 -12.76
C MET A 1 -21.61 -17.78 -12.60
N LYS A 2 -20.90 -18.87 -12.29
CA LYS A 2 -21.40 -20.16 -11.77
C LYS A 2 -20.16 -20.77 -11.09
N SER A 3 -19.72 -20.16 -10.00
CA SER A 3 -18.66 -20.75 -9.19
C SER A 3 -19.32 -21.77 -8.28
N SER A 4 -18.87 -23.01 -8.41
CA SER A 4 -19.08 -24.10 -7.46
C SER A 4 -19.05 -23.59 -6.02
N ARG A 5 -20.21 -23.63 -5.35
CA ARG A 5 -20.28 -23.83 -3.91
C ARG A 5 -19.70 -25.22 -3.66
N THR A 6 -18.42 -25.29 -3.34
CA THR A 6 -17.87 -26.45 -2.65
C THR A 6 -18.13 -26.21 -1.18
N ASP A 7 -19.08 -26.96 -0.64
CA ASP A 7 -19.30 -27.12 0.79
C ASP A 7 -17.96 -27.35 1.47
N SER A 8 -17.61 -26.50 2.42
CA SER A 8 -16.46 -26.69 3.29
C SER A 8 -16.73 -27.87 4.21
N SER A 9 -16.49 -29.09 3.72
CA SER A 9 -16.34 -30.27 4.58
C SER A 9 -15.21 -29.95 5.55
N GLN A 10 -15.53 -29.79 6.84
CA GLN A 10 -14.54 -29.56 7.87
C GLN A 10 -13.55 -30.74 7.87
N LEU A 11 -12.30 -30.48 7.47
CA LEU A 11 -11.23 -31.48 7.49
C LEU A 11 -11.06 -32.00 8.93
N PRO A 12 -10.80 -33.31 9.14
CA PRO A 12 -10.45 -33.89 10.43
C PRO A 12 -9.42 -33.06 11.21
N SER A 13 -9.56 -32.98 12.54
CA SER A 13 -8.71 -32.16 13.43
C SER A 13 -7.21 -32.43 13.27
N TRP A 14 -6.82 -33.69 13.04
CA TRP A 14 -5.42 -34.07 12.79
C TRP A 14 -4.88 -33.50 11.47
N GLN A 15 -5.71 -33.42 10.41
CA GLN A 15 -5.31 -32.82 9.13
C GLN A 15 -5.16 -31.32 9.25
N GLN A 16 -6.05 -30.65 9.99
CA GLN A 16 -5.93 -29.21 10.26
C GLN A 16 -4.68 -28.88 11.09
N TRP A 17 -4.35 -29.74 12.07
CA TRP A 17 -3.12 -29.61 12.85
C TRP A 17 -1.87 -29.77 11.98
N LEU A 18 -1.83 -30.78 11.11
CA LEU A 18 -0.72 -31.02 10.17
C LEU A 18 -0.54 -29.87 9.17
N LEU A 19 -1.64 -29.36 8.61
CA LEU A 19 -1.63 -28.20 7.71
C LEU A 19 -1.13 -26.94 8.42
N ARG A 20 -1.52 -26.70 9.68
CA ARG A 20 -1.00 -25.57 10.47
C ARG A 20 0.50 -25.71 10.77
N LEU A 21 0.96 -26.93 11.04
CA LEU A 21 2.37 -27.21 11.35
C LEU A 21 3.28 -26.90 10.15
N ILE A 22 2.81 -27.23 8.94
CA ILE A 22 3.50 -26.97 7.66
C ILE A 22 3.11 -25.59 7.08
N ASN A 23 2.35 -24.77 7.82
CA ASN A 23 1.88 -23.45 7.40
C ASN A 23 1.06 -23.45 6.08
N LEU A 24 0.37 -24.53 5.71
CA LEU A 24 -0.36 -24.67 4.45
C LEU A 24 -1.87 -24.38 4.60
N ARG A 25 -2.54 -23.80 3.58
CA ARG A 25 -4.01 -23.62 3.57
C ARG A 25 -4.70 -24.84 2.92
N PRO A 26 -5.94 -25.17 3.35
CA PRO A 26 -6.74 -26.24 2.75
C PRO A 26 -6.90 -26.10 1.22
N ASN A 27 -7.21 -24.88 0.75
CA ASN A 27 -7.42 -24.58 -0.67
C ASN A 27 -6.13 -24.61 -1.53
N GLU A 28 -4.97 -24.75 -0.90
CA GLU A 28 -3.66 -24.83 -1.57
C GLU A 28 -3.06 -26.24 -1.48
N ALA A 29 -3.64 -27.13 -0.66
CA ALA A 29 -3.06 -28.42 -0.33
C ALA A 29 -2.91 -29.34 -1.55
N GLU A 30 -3.97 -29.49 -2.35
CA GLU A 30 -3.95 -30.36 -3.53
C GLU A 30 -2.90 -29.92 -4.56
N ARG A 31 -2.90 -28.63 -4.93
CA ARG A 31 -1.93 -28.02 -5.86
C ARG A 31 -0.49 -28.22 -5.39
N THR A 32 -0.25 -28.04 -4.10
CA THR A 32 1.09 -28.17 -3.51
C THR A 32 1.55 -29.63 -3.49
N LEU A 33 0.68 -30.57 -3.15
CA LEU A 33 1.00 -32.00 -3.10
C LEU A 33 1.29 -32.56 -4.50
N LEU A 34 0.50 -32.18 -5.51
CA LEU A 34 0.75 -32.60 -6.89
C LEU A 34 2.08 -32.04 -7.43
N MET A 35 2.39 -30.78 -7.14
CA MET A 35 3.69 -30.18 -7.49
C MET A 35 4.85 -30.87 -6.78
N PHE A 36 4.69 -31.18 -5.49
CA PHE A 36 5.67 -31.95 -4.71
C PHE A 36 5.89 -33.34 -5.33
N ALA A 37 4.83 -34.09 -5.61
CA ALA A 37 4.91 -35.43 -6.18
C ALA A 37 5.54 -35.43 -7.59
N PHE A 38 5.19 -34.46 -8.43
CA PHE A 38 5.84 -34.24 -9.72
C PHE A 38 7.34 -34.04 -9.54
N TYR A 39 7.74 -33.07 -8.70
CA TYR A 39 9.14 -32.72 -8.53
C TYR A 39 9.95 -33.90 -7.96
N THR A 40 9.44 -34.57 -6.91
CA THR A 40 10.05 -35.77 -6.35
C THR A 40 10.24 -36.87 -7.38
N ALA A 41 9.21 -37.19 -8.18
CA ALA A 41 9.33 -38.25 -9.18
C ALA A 41 10.40 -37.91 -10.24
N THR A 42 10.37 -36.69 -10.78
CA THR A 42 11.38 -36.27 -11.76
C THR A 42 12.79 -36.25 -11.19
N SER A 43 13.00 -35.66 -9.99
CA SER A 43 14.30 -35.61 -9.34
C SER A 43 14.82 -37.00 -9.00
N MET A 44 13.96 -37.91 -8.55
CA MET A 44 14.36 -39.28 -8.21
C MET A 44 14.94 -40.04 -9.42
N GLY A 45 14.32 -39.88 -10.59
CA GLY A 45 14.86 -40.46 -11.83
C GLY A 45 16.19 -39.84 -12.25
N ILE A 46 16.36 -38.52 -12.04
CA ILE A 46 17.61 -37.79 -12.33
C ILE A 46 18.73 -38.25 -11.40
N LEU A 47 18.47 -38.38 -10.10
CA LEU A 47 19.48 -38.79 -9.12
C LEU A 47 19.98 -40.23 -9.34
N TRP A 48 19.08 -41.14 -9.73
CA TRP A 48 19.47 -42.48 -10.14
C TRP A 48 20.36 -42.49 -11.39
N LEU A 49 20.07 -41.61 -12.35
CA LEU A 49 20.90 -41.39 -13.53
C LEU A 49 22.27 -40.83 -13.11
N GLU A 50 22.27 -39.91 -12.13
CA GLU A 50 23.48 -39.29 -11.61
C GLU A 50 24.46 -40.30 -11.03
N VAL A 51 24.03 -41.08 -10.05
CA VAL A 51 24.91 -42.06 -9.39
C VAL A 51 25.45 -43.07 -10.40
N SER A 52 24.60 -43.53 -11.32
CA SER A 52 25.00 -44.49 -12.36
C SER A 52 26.04 -43.88 -13.32
N SER A 53 25.84 -42.62 -13.72
CA SER A 53 26.74 -41.93 -14.65
C SER A 53 28.06 -41.52 -14.02
N ALA A 54 28.08 -41.13 -12.74
CA ALA A 54 29.28 -40.75 -12.02
C ALA A 54 30.23 -41.94 -11.90
N ALA A 55 29.70 -43.12 -11.56
CA ALA A 55 30.46 -44.36 -11.53
C ALA A 55 31.03 -44.73 -12.91
N LEU A 56 30.20 -44.70 -13.97
CA LEU A 56 30.64 -45.01 -15.33
C LEU A 56 31.67 -44.00 -15.87
N PHE A 57 31.53 -42.72 -15.52
CA PHE A 57 32.42 -41.66 -15.99
C PHE A 57 33.79 -41.69 -15.31
N LEU A 58 33.81 -41.92 -13.98
CA LEU A 58 35.06 -42.02 -13.23
C LEU A 58 35.89 -43.24 -13.66
N ASP A 59 35.23 -44.36 -13.94
CA ASP A 59 35.87 -45.60 -14.42
C ASP A 59 36.52 -45.41 -15.81
N GLU A 60 35.84 -44.71 -16.74
CA GLU A 60 36.30 -44.56 -18.13
C GLU A 60 37.26 -43.37 -18.34
N TYR A 61 37.00 -42.22 -17.70
CA TYR A 61 37.67 -40.94 -18.02
C TYR A 61 38.44 -40.30 -16.86
N GLY A 62 38.22 -40.72 -15.61
CA GLY A 62 38.86 -40.16 -14.42
C GLY A 62 38.49 -38.68 -14.10
N ALA A 63 38.81 -38.21 -12.90
CA ALA A 63 38.38 -36.90 -12.39
C ALA A 63 39.00 -35.69 -13.15
N SER A 64 40.20 -35.85 -13.71
CA SER A 64 40.90 -34.79 -14.46
C SER A 64 40.15 -34.28 -15.70
N SER A 65 39.15 -35.02 -16.18
CA SER A 65 38.32 -34.68 -17.34
C SER A 65 37.06 -33.87 -17.01
N LEU A 66 36.74 -33.66 -15.71
CA LEU A 66 35.59 -32.87 -15.25
C LEU A 66 35.51 -31.44 -15.81
N PRO A 67 36.63 -30.68 -15.96
CA PRO A 67 36.57 -29.34 -16.53
C PRO A 67 36.02 -29.30 -17.96
N TRP A 68 36.18 -30.37 -18.74
CA TRP A 68 35.61 -30.45 -20.07
C TRP A 68 34.09 -30.56 -20.03
N ILE A 69 33.53 -31.32 -19.08
CA ILE A 69 32.08 -31.40 -18.87
C ILE A 69 31.52 -30.01 -18.56
N TYR A 70 32.20 -29.22 -17.69
CA TYR A 70 31.78 -27.87 -17.36
C TYR A 70 31.78 -26.92 -18.57
N ILE A 71 32.72 -27.09 -19.51
CA ILE A 71 32.77 -26.29 -20.75
C ILE A 71 31.67 -26.71 -21.72
N PHE A 72 31.48 -28.02 -21.93
CA PHE A 72 30.48 -28.53 -22.87
C PHE A 72 29.04 -28.36 -22.34
N SER A 73 28.82 -28.42 -21.03
CA SER A 73 27.51 -28.19 -20.40
C SER A 73 27.00 -26.77 -20.65
N ALA A 74 27.89 -25.77 -20.70
CA ALA A 74 27.52 -24.40 -21.07
C ALA A 74 26.90 -24.32 -22.47
N GLY A 75 27.49 -25.05 -23.44
CA GLY A 75 26.97 -25.13 -24.81
C GLY A 75 25.61 -25.84 -24.90
N VAL A 76 25.45 -26.93 -24.16
CA VAL A 76 24.17 -27.67 -24.11
C VAL A 76 23.08 -26.85 -23.41
N GLY A 77 23.38 -26.22 -22.28
CA GLY A 77 22.44 -25.37 -21.55
C GLY A 77 21.94 -24.20 -22.39
N PHE A 78 22.82 -23.55 -23.16
CA PHE A 78 22.43 -22.50 -24.10
C PHE A 78 21.51 -23.03 -25.20
N SER A 79 21.86 -24.18 -25.78
CA SER A 79 21.08 -24.83 -26.84
C SER A 79 19.67 -25.20 -26.36
N LEU A 80 19.56 -25.77 -25.16
CA LEU A 80 18.29 -26.16 -24.56
C LEU A 80 17.42 -24.96 -24.19
N SER A 81 18.03 -23.86 -23.75
CA SER A 81 17.30 -22.61 -23.45
C SER A 81 16.74 -21.95 -24.70
N PHE A 82 17.47 -22.04 -25.82
CA PHE A 82 16.96 -21.64 -27.12
C PHE A 82 15.79 -22.52 -27.56
N VAL A 83 15.90 -23.85 -27.42
CA VAL A 83 14.81 -24.80 -27.72
C VAL A 83 13.58 -24.52 -26.86
N TYR A 84 13.76 -24.30 -25.55
CA TYR A 84 12.70 -23.95 -24.60
C TYR A 84 11.95 -22.68 -25.07
N SER A 85 12.71 -21.63 -25.39
CA SER A 85 12.15 -20.35 -25.87
C SER A 85 11.45 -20.49 -27.22
N TRP A 86 11.99 -21.31 -28.12
CA TRP A 86 11.38 -21.61 -29.41
C TRP A 86 10.07 -22.38 -29.26
N MET A 87 10.01 -23.39 -28.38
CA MET A 87 8.79 -24.14 -28.08
C MET A 87 7.68 -23.26 -27.51
N GLN A 88 8.00 -22.27 -26.67
CA GLN A 88 7.02 -21.30 -26.14
C GLN A 88 6.40 -20.38 -27.20
N ARG A 89 7.07 -20.18 -28.33
CA ARG A 89 6.50 -19.41 -29.46
C ARG A 89 5.47 -20.21 -30.25
N ILE A 90 5.62 -21.53 -30.28
CA ILE A 90 4.82 -22.42 -31.11
C ILE A 90 3.67 -23.03 -30.30
N PHE A 91 3.92 -23.42 -29.05
CA PHE A 91 2.98 -24.12 -28.20
C PHE A 91 2.53 -23.28 -27.00
N PRO A 92 1.30 -23.50 -26.48
CA PRO A 92 0.85 -22.90 -25.23
C PRO A 92 1.71 -23.41 -24.06
N LEU A 93 1.93 -22.56 -23.05
CA LEU A 93 2.81 -22.88 -21.91
C LEU A 93 2.48 -24.22 -21.23
N ARG A 94 1.18 -24.55 -21.09
CA ARG A 94 0.69 -25.83 -20.53
C ARG A 94 1.21 -27.06 -21.27
N TRP A 95 1.40 -26.98 -22.59
CA TRP A 95 1.92 -28.07 -23.40
C TRP A 95 3.44 -28.10 -23.39
N VAL A 96 4.09 -26.92 -23.40
CA VAL A 96 5.55 -26.80 -23.34
C VAL A 96 6.10 -27.46 -22.07
N ILE A 97 5.50 -27.14 -20.92
CA ILE A 97 5.91 -27.68 -19.61
C ILE A 97 5.86 -29.22 -19.59
N VAL A 98 4.80 -29.81 -20.14
CA VAL A 98 4.64 -31.28 -20.21
C VAL A 98 5.58 -31.90 -21.25
N LEU A 99 5.69 -31.31 -22.44
CA LEU A 99 6.52 -31.81 -23.52
C LEU A 99 8.00 -31.82 -23.12
N ILE A 100 8.45 -30.82 -22.36
CA ILE A 100 9.83 -30.77 -21.85
C ILE A 100 10.07 -31.85 -20.81
N ALA A 101 9.12 -32.11 -19.90
CA ALA A 101 9.22 -33.21 -18.95
C ALA A 101 9.39 -34.57 -19.65
N VAL A 102 8.68 -34.79 -20.76
CA VAL A 102 8.82 -35.99 -21.59
C VAL A 102 10.17 -36.02 -22.34
N LEU A 103 10.59 -34.89 -22.91
CA LEU A 103 11.87 -34.77 -23.61
C LEU A 103 13.09 -34.96 -22.69
N MET A 104 12.97 -34.66 -21.40
CA MET A 104 14.02 -34.97 -20.42
C MET A 104 14.23 -36.48 -20.25
N ALA A 105 13.14 -37.27 -20.29
CA ALA A 105 13.18 -38.71 -20.07
C ALA A 105 13.59 -39.51 -21.32
N LEU A 106 13.10 -39.13 -22.52
CA LEU A 106 13.27 -39.92 -23.75
C LEU A 106 14.72 -40.29 -24.11
N PRO A 107 15.72 -39.40 -24.01
CA PRO A 107 17.11 -39.72 -24.36
C PRO A 107 17.74 -40.83 -23.51
N ILE A 108 17.21 -41.08 -22.30
CA ILE A 108 17.69 -42.14 -21.41
C ILE A 108 17.56 -43.53 -22.06
N LEU A 109 16.54 -43.74 -22.89
CA LEU A 109 16.37 -44.98 -23.66
C LEU A 109 17.48 -45.16 -24.70
N LEU A 110 17.88 -44.07 -25.37
CA LEU A 110 18.97 -44.08 -26.34
C LEU A 110 20.31 -44.38 -25.67
N PHE A 111 20.56 -43.79 -24.50
CA PHE A 111 21.76 -44.07 -23.72
C PHE A 111 21.83 -45.52 -23.24
N ARG A 112 20.70 -46.09 -22.82
CA ARG A 112 20.63 -47.50 -22.43
C ARG A 112 21.06 -48.43 -23.56
N TRP A 113 20.68 -48.13 -24.81
CA TRP A 113 21.09 -48.89 -25.98
C TRP A 113 22.55 -48.61 -26.37
N GLY A 114 23.02 -47.37 -26.24
CA GLY A 114 24.40 -46.98 -26.53
C GLY A 114 25.43 -47.69 -25.64
N LEU A 115 25.08 -48.01 -24.39
CA LEU A 115 25.94 -48.76 -23.45
C LEU A 115 26.13 -50.24 -23.81
N ASP A 116 25.36 -50.79 -24.76
CA ASP A 116 25.51 -52.17 -25.22
C ASP A 116 26.35 -52.28 -26.51
N ILE A 117 26.79 -51.14 -27.06
CA ILE A 117 27.58 -51.06 -28.30
C ILE A 117 29.00 -50.58 -27.97
N GLU A 118 29.99 -51.49 -27.98
CA GLU A 118 31.39 -51.20 -27.61
C GLU A 118 31.99 -49.92 -28.22
N PRO A 119 31.90 -49.65 -29.54
CA PRO A 119 32.49 -48.43 -30.11
C PRO A 119 31.79 -47.13 -29.70
N LEU A 120 30.55 -47.21 -29.20
CA LEU A 120 29.79 -46.05 -28.74
C LEU A 120 29.88 -45.84 -27.23
N LEU A 121 30.47 -46.78 -26.48
CA LEU A 121 30.47 -46.75 -25.02
C LEU A 121 31.12 -45.48 -24.44
N PRO A 122 32.32 -45.04 -24.86
CA PRO A 122 32.95 -43.84 -24.29
C PRO A 122 32.12 -42.58 -24.60
N ILE A 123 31.65 -42.46 -25.85
CA ILE A 123 30.80 -41.34 -26.31
C ILE A 123 29.48 -41.32 -25.52
N THR A 124 28.91 -42.49 -25.24
CA THR A 124 27.64 -42.61 -24.50
C THR A 124 27.83 -42.22 -23.04
N VAL A 125 28.90 -42.67 -22.38
CA VAL A 125 29.21 -42.29 -20.99
C VAL A 125 29.42 -40.77 -20.88
N PHE A 126 30.17 -40.17 -21.80
CA PHE A 126 30.33 -38.72 -21.86
C PHE A 126 29.00 -37.99 -22.09
N ALA A 127 28.17 -38.48 -23.02
CA ALA A 127 26.87 -37.89 -23.34
C ALA A 127 25.86 -38.01 -22.20
N ILE A 128 25.85 -39.11 -21.45
CA ILE A 128 25.01 -39.28 -20.26
C ILE A 128 25.38 -38.22 -19.22
N ARG A 129 26.68 -38.06 -18.94
CA ARG A 129 27.16 -37.10 -17.95
C ARG A 129 26.83 -35.65 -18.36
N LEU A 130 26.99 -35.33 -19.64
CA LEU A 130 26.60 -34.04 -20.21
C LEU A 130 25.07 -33.81 -20.15
N TRP A 131 24.28 -34.84 -20.42
CA TRP A 131 22.82 -34.77 -20.38
C TRP A 131 22.27 -34.62 -18.96
N MET A 132 22.94 -35.18 -17.95
CA MET A 132 22.56 -35.01 -16.55
C MET A 132 22.52 -33.52 -16.16
N GLU A 133 23.59 -32.78 -16.45
CA GLU A 133 23.67 -31.33 -16.18
C GLU A 133 22.53 -30.56 -16.86
N ALA A 134 22.20 -30.96 -18.09
CA ALA A 134 21.09 -30.41 -18.85
C ALA A 134 19.71 -30.72 -18.23
N ILE A 135 19.47 -31.95 -17.80
CA ILE A 135 18.17 -32.33 -17.21
C ILE A 135 17.97 -31.59 -15.88
N TYR A 136 18.99 -31.47 -15.03
CA TYR A 136 18.88 -30.75 -13.75
C TYR A 136 18.39 -29.31 -13.97
N GLY A 137 19.05 -28.56 -14.85
CA GLY A 137 18.65 -27.19 -15.17
C GLY A 137 17.25 -27.11 -15.79
N LEU A 138 16.90 -28.03 -16.69
CA LEU A 138 15.56 -28.05 -17.31
C LEU A 138 14.47 -28.38 -16.31
N ASN A 139 14.69 -29.32 -15.39
CA ASN A 139 13.73 -29.73 -14.38
C ASN A 139 13.44 -28.58 -13.41
N ASP A 140 14.49 -27.93 -12.91
CA ASP A 140 14.39 -26.75 -12.03
C ASP A 140 13.63 -25.61 -12.70
N LEU A 141 13.96 -25.31 -13.97
CA LEU A 141 13.24 -24.31 -14.76
C LEU A 141 11.76 -24.66 -14.90
N ASN A 142 11.45 -25.94 -15.18
CA ASN A 142 10.09 -26.39 -15.39
C ASN A 142 9.25 -26.30 -14.11
N VAL A 143 9.82 -26.68 -12.96
CA VAL A 143 9.20 -26.58 -11.64
C VAL A 143 8.98 -25.12 -11.26
N ALA A 144 9.97 -24.27 -11.44
CA ALA A 144 9.88 -22.85 -11.11
C ALA A 144 8.81 -22.13 -11.94
N ILE A 145 8.77 -22.37 -13.25
CA ILE A 145 7.76 -21.76 -14.14
C ILE A 145 6.36 -22.26 -13.77
N THR A 146 6.19 -23.56 -13.55
CA THR A 146 4.90 -24.14 -13.16
C THR A 146 4.42 -23.59 -11.82
N ALA A 147 5.29 -23.50 -10.81
CA ALA A 147 4.95 -22.94 -9.51
C ALA A 147 4.55 -21.46 -9.60
N ASN A 148 5.28 -20.65 -10.39
CA ASN A 148 4.98 -19.22 -10.59
C ASN A 148 3.63 -18.96 -11.29
N GLN A 149 3.15 -19.89 -12.11
CA GLN A 149 1.82 -19.78 -12.72
C GLN A 149 0.71 -20.30 -11.79
N LEU A 150 1.00 -21.35 -11.02
CA LEU A 150 0.00 -22.03 -10.19
C LEU A 150 -0.29 -21.31 -8.87
N PHE A 151 0.70 -20.60 -8.31
CA PHE A 151 0.63 -19.94 -7.00
C PHE A 151 0.78 -18.42 -7.09
N ASN A 152 -0.05 -17.70 -6.33
CA ASN A 152 0.12 -16.25 -6.14
C ASN A 152 1.38 -15.93 -5.32
N ILE A 153 1.86 -14.67 -5.36
CA ILE A 153 3.10 -14.22 -4.70
C ILE A 153 3.17 -14.56 -3.19
N ARG A 154 2.03 -14.58 -2.51
CA ARG A 154 1.96 -15.00 -1.09
C ARG A 154 1.88 -16.50 -0.91
N GLU A 155 1.18 -17.19 -1.81
CA GLU A 155 1.06 -18.64 -1.80
C GLU A 155 2.44 -19.25 -2.06
N ILE A 156 3.21 -18.74 -3.03
CA ILE A 156 4.52 -19.28 -3.39
C ILE A 156 5.54 -19.17 -2.24
N LYS A 157 5.57 -18.07 -1.48
CA LYS A 157 6.46 -17.93 -0.30
C LYS A 157 6.28 -19.04 0.74
N ARG A 158 5.09 -19.62 0.78
CA ARG A 158 4.67 -20.58 1.80
C ARG A 158 4.64 -22.02 1.27
N THR A 159 4.21 -22.19 0.02
CA THR A 159 4.08 -23.50 -0.64
C THR A 159 5.37 -23.93 -1.31
N PHE A 160 6.17 -23.01 -1.85
CA PHE A 160 7.38 -23.35 -2.61
C PHE A 160 8.42 -24.11 -1.78
N PRO A 161 8.70 -23.77 -0.50
CA PRO A 161 9.62 -24.59 0.30
C PRO A 161 9.16 -26.06 0.44
N LEU A 162 7.84 -26.29 0.52
CA LEU A 162 7.28 -27.64 0.54
C LEU A 162 7.39 -28.31 -0.83
N VAL A 163 7.05 -27.61 -1.91
CA VAL A 163 7.22 -28.14 -3.28
C VAL A 163 8.68 -28.51 -3.53
N SER A 164 9.61 -27.59 -3.26
CA SER A 164 11.04 -27.79 -3.52
C SER A 164 11.68 -28.85 -2.63
N SER A 165 11.10 -29.12 -1.45
CA SER A 165 11.50 -30.28 -0.63
C SER A 165 11.27 -31.62 -1.33
N GLY A 166 10.52 -31.63 -2.43
CA GLY A 166 10.38 -32.79 -3.29
C GLY A 166 11.73 -33.31 -3.81
N ASN A 167 12.68 -32.42 -4.11
CA ASN A 167 14.06 -32.82 -4.48
C ASN A 167 14.77 -33.50 -3.33
N LEU A 168 14.72 -32.90 -2.13
CA LEU A 168 15.38 -33.44 -0.93
C LEU A 168 14.83 -34.82 -0.55
N VAL A 169 13.52 -35.02 -0.71
CA VAL A 169 12.90 -36.34 -0.51
C VAL A 169 13.38 -37.32 -1.58
N ALA A 170 13.54 -36.88 -2.83
CA ALA A 170 14.12 -37.70 -3.87
C ALA A 170 15.60 -38.03 -3.58
N ASP A 171 16.40 -37.12 -3.04
CA ASP A 171 17.80 -37.33 -2.62
C ASP A 171 17.87 -38.45 -1.58
N VAL A 172 17.06 -38.36 -0.53
CA VAL A 172 16.99 -39.38 0.53
C VAL A 172 16.53 -40.72 -0.04
N LEU A 173 15.42 -40.75 -0.79
CA LEU A 173 14.87 -42.00 -1.32
C LEU A 173 15.80 -42.64 -2.36
N SER A 174 16.44 -41.84 -3.22
CA SER A 174 17.38 -42.32 -4.22
C SER A 174 18.65 -42.86 -3.57
N GLY A 175 19.27 -42.14 -2.63
CA GLY A 175 20.48 -42.57 -1.95
C GLY A 175 20.36 -43.95 -1.28
N PHE A 176 19.23 -44.22 -0.59
CA PHE A 176 18.98 -45.54 0.00
C PHE A 176 18.55 -46.60 -1.01
N SER A 177 17.83 -46.22 -2.08
CA SER A 177 17.32 -47.19 -3.06
C SER A 177 18.34 -47.63 -4.10
N VAL A 178 19.33 -46.79 -4.45
CA VAL A 178 20.33 -47.10 -5.50
C VAL A 178 21.10 -48.36 -5.20
N TYR A 179 21.59 -48.55 -3.97
CA TYR A 179 22.32 -49.76 -3.57
C TYR A 179 21.47 -51.03 -3.77
N LEU A 180 20.20 -50.98 -3.38
CA LEU A 180 19.26 -52.10 -3.52
C LEU A 180 18.88 -52.35 -5.00
N LEU A 181 18.74 -51.29 -5.79
CA LEU A 181 18.41 -51.39 -7.22
C LEU A 181 19.57 -51.93 -8.07
N VAL A 182 20.79 -51.48 -7.79
CA VAL A 182 21.99 -51.96 -8.48
C VAL A 182 22.23 -53.44 -8.18
N SER A 183 22.04 -53.88 -6.93
CA SER A 183 22.21 -55.29 -6.54
C SER A 183 21.14 -56.23 -7.09
N LEU A 184 19.88 -55.77 -7.23
CA LEU A 184 18.78 -56.61 -7.74
C LEU A 184 18.66 -56.63 -9.27
N VAL A 185 18.86 -55.49 -9.92
CA VAL A 185 18.49 -55.31 -11.35
C VAL A 185 19.71 -55.00 -12.23
N GLY A 186 20.85 -54.65 -11.64
CA GLY A 186 22.08 -54.29 -12.34
C GLY A 186 22.10 -52.83 -12.83
N LEU A 187 23.30 -52.24 -12.86
CA LEU A 187 23.53 -50.80 -13.10
C LEU A 187 22.93 -50.30 -14.42
N LYS A 188 23.00 -51.10 -15.49
CA LYS A 188 22.41 -50.77 -16.79
C LYS A 188 20.88 -50.66 -16.74
N ASN A 189 20.20 -51.47 -15.93
CA ASN A 189 18.72 -51.48 -15.88
C ASN A 189 18.15 -50.39 -14.97
N VAL A 190 18.99 -49.79 -14.10
CA VAL A 190 18.61 -48.60 -13.32
C VAL A 190 18.21 -47.44 -14.23
N LEU A 191 18.87 -47.29 -15.38
CA LEU A 191 18.52 -46.27 -16.39
C LEU A 191 17.07 -46.40 -16.89
N LEU A 192 16.59 -47.62 -17.06
CA LEU A 192 15.22 -47.86 -17.53
C LEU A 192 14.20 -47.51 -16.42
N LEU A 193 14.57 -47.75 -15.15
CA LEU A 193 13.76 -47.35 -14.01
C LEU A 193 13.70 -45.82 -13.86
N SER A 194 14.83 -45.11 -14.07
CA SER A 194 14.87 -43.64 -14.15
C SER A 194 13.90 -43.10 -15.20
N PHE A 195 13.90 -43.69 -16.41
CA PHE A 195 12.96 -43.32 -17.46
C PHE A 195 11.49 -43.49 -17.02
N LEU A 196 11.14 -44.65 -16.42
CA LEU A 196 9.77 -44.92 -15.99
C LEU A 196 9.28 -43.93 -14.94
N VAL A 197 10.09 -43.62 -13.92
CA VAL A 197 9.70 -42.69 -12.85
C VAL A 197 9.58 -41.24 -13.37
N MET A 198 10.47 -40.80 -14.27
CA MET A 198 10.34 -39.49 -14.91
C MET A 198 9.09 -39.38 -15.79
N MET A 199 8.68 -40.47 -16.44
CA MET A 199 7.41 -40.52 -17.18
C MET A 199 6.19 -40.45 -16.27
N VAL A 200 6.24 -41.05 -15.08
CA VAL A 200 5.20 -40.88 -14.05
C VAL A 200 5.12 -39.41 -13.61
N GLY A 201 6.26 -38.76 -13.35
CA GLY A 201 6.32 -37.33 -13.06
C GLY A 201 5.67 -36.49 -14.16
N SER A 202 6.00 -36.77 -15.42
CA SER A 202 5.39 -36.11 -16.59
C SER A 202 3.87 -36.30 -16.65
N GLY A 203 3.37 -37.48 -16.27
CA GLY A 203 1.93 -37.77 -16.18
C GLY A 203 1.22 -36.96 -15.09
N ILE A 204 1.85 -36.79 -13.92
CA ILE A 204 1.33 -35.93 -12.84
C ILE A 204 1.25 -34.47 -13.30
N LEU A 205 2.29 -34.01 -14.00
CA LEU A 205 2.33 -32.65 -14.56
C LEU A 205 1.27 -32.43 -15.63
N PHE A 206 0.99 -33.43 -16.46
CA PHE A 206 -0.11 -33.41 -17.44
C PHE A 206 -1.48 -33.34 -16.76
N TYR A 207 -1.68 -34.09 -15.68
CA TYR A 207 -2.91 -34.00 -14.88
C TYR A 207 -3.09 -32.59 -14.29
N LEU A 208 -2.02 -32.03 -13.72
CA LEU A 208 -2.02 -30.69 -13.13
C LEU A 208 -2.30 -29.59 -14.18
N SER A 209 -1.66 -29.68 -15.36
CA SER A 209 -1.85 -28.70 -16.43
C SER A 209 -3.26 -28.72 -17.01
N ARG A 210 -3.95 -29.86 -16.95
CA ARG A 210 -5.33 -30.02 -17.41
C ARG A 210 -6.37 -29.59 -16.35
N ASN A 211 -6.16 -29.93 -15.08
CA ASN A 211 -7.11 -29.61 -14.01
C ASN A 211 -7.08 -28.11 -13.63
N TYR A 212 -5.95 -27.44 -13.81
CA TYR A 212 -5.76 -26.01 -13.54
C TYR A 212 -5.51 -25.20 -14.80
N GLU A 213 -6.25 -25.47 -15.89
CA GLU A 213 -6.10 -24.80 -17.19
C GLU A 213 -6.10 -23.25 -17.07
N HIS A 214 -6.94 -22.70 -16.20
CA HIS A 214 -7.02 -21.25 -15.96
C HIS A 214 -5.74 -20.62 -15.39
N ALA A 215 -4.86 -21.40 -14.77
CA ALA A 215 -3.58 -20.92 -14.26
C ALA A 215 -2.51 -20.78 -15.37
N PHE A 216 -2.72 -21.43 -16.53
CA PHE A 216 -1.76 -21.44 -17.65
C PHE A 216 -2.35 -20.74 -18.89
N PRO A 217 -2.31 -19.39 -18.96
CA PRO A 217 -2.85 -18.64 -20.09
C PRO A 217 -2.12 -18.94 -21.40
N ASP A 218 -2.85 -18.94 -22.53
CA ASP A 218 -2.28 -19.18 -23.86
C ASP A 218 -1.30 -18.05 -24.25
N SER A 219 -0.07 -18.44 -24.62
CA SER A 219 1.06 -17.55 -24.92
C SER A 219 0.83 -16.61 -26.11
N LEU A 220 -0.08 -16.95 -27.03
CA LEU A 220 -0.37 -16.18 -28.24
C LEU A 220 -1.05 -14.82 -27.97
N LYS A 221 -1.82 -14.67 -26.88
CA LYS A 221 -2.43 -13.38 -26.51
C LYS A 221 -1.44 -12.42 -25.82
N ARG A 222 -0.47 -12.97 -25.08
CA ARG A 222 0.46 -12.18 -24.26
C ARG A 222 1.53 -11.44 -25.08
N GLN A 223 1.93 -12.00 -26.24
CA GLN A 223 2.83 -11.32 -27.18
C GLN A 223 2.12 -10.23 -28.00
N ALA A 224 0.82 -10.39 -28.28
CA ALA A 224 0.01 -9.37 -28.95
C ALA A 224 -0.24 -8.16 -28.04
N GLU A 225 -0.52 -8.38 -26.74
CA GLU A 225 -0.72 -7.31 -25.76
C GLU A 225 0.60 -6.60 -25.35
N ALA A 226 1.75 -7.29 -25.42
CA ALA A 226 3.06 -6.69 -25.12
C ALA A 226 3.59 -5.76 -26.24
N GLY A 227 2.96 -5.76 -27.41
CA GLY A 227 3.34 -4.95 -28.56
C GLY A 227 2.78 -3.52 -28.57
N GLU A 228 1.85 -3.17 -27.68
CA GLU A 228 1.05 -1.93 -27.76
C GLU A 228 1.31 -0.88 -26.67
N GLU A 229 2.50 -0.85 -26.04
CA GLU A 229 2.88 0.24 -25.11
C GLU A 229 3.97 1.16 -25.71
N PRO A 230 3.62 2.12 -26.58
CA PRO A 230 4.54 3.16 -27.01
C PRO A 230 4.55 4.31 -25.99
N HIS A 231 5.75 4.70 -25.55
CA HIS A 231 6.11 5.98 -24.88
C HIS A 231 6.45 6.02 -23.37
N SER A 232 6.31 4.96 -22.59
CA SER A 232 6.65 5.00 -21.13
C SER A 232 7.98 4.32 -20.75
N ALA A 233 8.71 3.73 -21.70
CA ALA A 233 9.90 2.90 -21.45
C ALA A 233 11.23 3.68 -21.25
N GLN A 234 11.29 4.98 -21.56
CA GLN A 234 12.58 5.69 -21.64
C GLN A 234 13.20 6.01 -20.26
N ARG A 235 12.40 6.35 -19.23
CA ARG A 235 12.91 6.75 -17.90
C ARG A 235 13.21 5.57 -16.95
N LEU A 236 12.63 4.41 -17.21
CA LEU A 236 12.82 3.21 -16.37
C LEU A 236 14.01 2.35 -16.75
N ARG A 237 14.60 2.60 -17.92
CA ARG A 237 15.76 1.86 -18.40
C ARG A 237 16.98 1.99 -17.47
N GLY A 238 17.08 3.11 -16.72
CA GLY A 238 18.21 3.40 -15.84
C GLY A 238 18.21 2.61 -14.51
N SER A 239 17.20 2.80 -13.65
CA SER A 239 17.16 2.16 -12.32
C SER A 239 16.74 0.69 -12.38
N MET A 240 15.76 0.33 -13.23
CA MET A 240 15.37 -1.07 -13.44
C MET A 240 16.53 -1.87 -14.07
N GLY A 241 17.25 -1.27 -15.03
CA GLY A 241 18.43 -1.89 -15.64
C GLY A 241 19.53 -2.18 -14.62
N LYS A 242 19.78 -1.25 -13.68
CA LYS A 242 20.74 -1.46 -12.58
C LYS A 242 20.34 -2.61 -11.66
N TYR A 243 19.05 -2.69 -11.29
CA TYR A 243 18.56 -3.78 -10.45
C TYR A 243 18.69 -5.14 -11.14
N VAL A 244 18.28 -5.23 -12.41
CA VAL A 244 18.41 -6.46 -13.20
C VAL A 244 19.88 -6.87 -13.33
N LEU A 245 20.79 -5.92 -13.54
CA LEU A 245 22.23 -6.21 -13.60
C LEU A 245 22.78 -6.73 -12.26
N LEU A 246 22.39 -6.13 -11.14
CA LEU A 246 22.78 -6.60 -9.81
C LEU A 246 22.23 -8.00 -9.52
N LEU A 247 21.00 -8.26 -9.96
CA LEU A 247 20.36 -9.57 -9.83
C LEU A 247 21.06 -10.62 -10.70
N PHE A 248 21.45 -10.27 -11.92
CA PHE A 248 22.27 -11.12 -12.77
C PHE A 248 23.62 -11.44 -12.12
N SER A 249 24.32 -10.42 -11.61
CA SER A 249 25.58 -10.57 -10.88
C SER A 249 25.44 -11.48 -9.65
N PHE A 250 24.34 -11.34 -8.91
CA PHE A 250 24.04 -12.18 -7.75
C PHE A 250 23.98 -13.68 -8.09
N PHE A 251 23.25 -14.06 -9.15
CA PHE A 251 23.13 -15.47 -9.55
C PHE A 251 24.42 -16.01 -10.19
N VAL A 252 25.10 -15.20 -10.98
CA VAL A 252 26.41 -15.55 -11.58
C VAL A 252 27.45 -15.84 -10.48
N LEU A 253 27.58 -14.96 -9.49
CA LEU A 253 28.50 -15.14 -8.37
C LEU A 253 28.15 -16.36 -7.52
N ALA A 254 26.85 -16.57 -7.27
CA ALA A 254 26.39 -17.77 -6.57
C ALA A 254 26.82 -19.04 -7.32
N GLN A 255 26.65 -19.10 -8.64
CA GLN A 255 26.99 -20.26 -9.46
C GLN A 255 28.50 -20.49 -9.54
N ILE A 256 29.30 -19.42 -9.68
CA ILE A 256 30.77 -19.51 -9.70
C ILE A 256 31.27 -20.11 -8.38
N LEU A 257 30.79 -19.61 -7.24
CA LEU A 257 31.18 -20.12 -5.92
C LEU A 257 30.78 -21.59 -5.73
N MET A 258 29.63 -22.03 -6.29
CA MET A 258 29.17 -23.41 -6.22
C MET A 258 30.21 -24.39 -6.79
N TYR A 259 30.56 -24.17 -8.05
CA TYR A 259 31.45 -25.07 -8.78
C TYR A 259 32.90 -24.94 -8.32
N LEU A 260 33.30 -23.76 -7.84
CA LEU A 260 34.62 -23.57 -7.26
C LEU A 260 34.80 -24.39 -5.97
N ILE A 261 33.82 -24.32 -5.06
CA ILE A 261 33.81 -25.11 -3.82
C ILE A 261 33.71 -26.60 -4.14
N GLU A 262 32.90 -26.99 -5.12
CA GLU A 262 32.78 -28.39 -5.55
C GLU A 262 34.11 -28.95 -6.09
N PHE A 263 34.81 -28.19 -6.94
CA PHE A 263 36.12 -28.55 -7.44
C PHE A 263 37.15 -28.68 -6.31
N GLU A 264 37.20 -27.71 -5.39
CA GLU A 264 38.10 -27.75 -4.23
C GLU A 264 37.84 -28.99 -3.35
N TYR A 265 36.56 -29.29 -3.10
CA TYR A 265 36.13 -30.44 -2.31
C TYR A 265 36.52 -31.77 -2.97
N LEU A 266 36.16 -31.98 -4.25
CA LEU A 266 36.48 -33.22 -4.96
C LEU A 266 37.98 -33.43 -5.09
N SER A 267 38.75 -32.36 -5.35
CA SER A 267 40.22 -32.43 -5.42
C SER A 267 40.84 -32.85 -4.10
N GLN A 268 40.30 -32.41 -2.96
CA GLN A 268 40.81 -32.84 -1.64
C GLN A 268 40.43 -34.27 -1.28
N LEU A 269 39.28 -34.77 -1.75
CA LEU A 269 38.92 -36.17 -1.56
C LEU A 269 39.87 -37.08 -2.34
N GLU A 270 40.15 -36.76 -3.60
CA GLU A 270 41.07 -37.52 -4.45
C GLU A 270 42.51 -37.56 -3.89
N LEU A 271 42.96 -36.49 -3.21
CA LEU A 271 44.29 -36.43 -2.61
C LEU A 271 44.44 -37.23 -1.31
N ASN A 272 43.35 -37.47 -0.58
CA ASN A 272 43.40 -38.01 0.79
C ASN A 272 42.69 -39.36 0.98
N LEU A 273 41.87 -39.80 0.03
CA LEU A 273 41.07 -41.03 0.10
C LEU A 273 41.21 -41.86 -1.17
N ASP A 274 41.09 -43.19 -1.04
CA ASP A 274 41.04 -44.10 -2.18
C ASP A 274 39.63 -44.09 -2.83
N ILE A 275 39.55 -44.47 -4.11
CA ILE A 275 38.33 -44.40 -4.94
C ILE A 275 37.12 -45.10 -4.29
N GLU A 276 37.34 -46.27 -3.67
CA GLU A 276 36.28 -47.03 -2.99
C GLU A 276 35.77 -46.32 -1.72
N GLU A 277 36.68 -45.65 -0.99
CA GLU A 277 36.35 -44.88 0.22
C GLU A 277 35.63 -43.58 -0.12
N ILE A 278 35.97 -42.94 -1.26
CA ILE A 278 35.29 -41.75 -1.77
C ILE A 278 33.81 -42.05 -2.04
N ALA A 279 33.51 -43.16 -2.72
CA ALA A 279 32.12 -43.54 -3.03
C ALA A 279 31.28 -43.78 -1.77
N ALA A 280 31.85 -44.45 -0.76
CA ALA A 280 31.19 -44.67 0.53
C ALA A 280 31.00 -43.36 1.32
N PHE A 281 32.02 -42.50 1.35
CA PHE A 281 31.96 -41.20 2.02
C PHE A 281 30.91 -40.29 1.38
N LEU A 282 30.90 -40.16 0.04
CA LEU A 282 29.91 -39.35 -0.69
C LEU A 282 28.48 -39.81 -0.41
N GLY A 283 28.22 -41.13 -0.40
CA GLY A 283 26.89 -41.67 -0.11
C GLY A 283 26.39 -41.31 1.30
N ILE A 284 27.24 -41.44 2.32
CA ILE A 284 26.88 -41.10 3.71
C ILE A 284 26.76 -39.58 3.89
N PHE A 285 27.70 -38.82 3.32
CA PHE A 285 27.74 -37.37 3.39
C PHE A 285 26.46 -36.76 2.78
N SER A 286 26.12 -37.13 1.55
CA SER A 286 24.91 -36.66 0.87
C SER A 286 23.63 -37.11 1.58
N GLY A 287 23.58 -38.34 2.11
CA GLY A 287 22.40 -38.84 2.84
C GLY A 287 22.14 -38.09 4.15
N LEU A 288 23.17 -37.81 4.94
CA LEU A 288 23.05 -37.07 6.20
C LEU A 288 22.75 -35.59 5.95
N LEU A 289 23.42 -34.99 4.96
CA LEU A 289 23.18 -33.63 4.52
C LEU A 289 21.74 -33.44 4.04
N GLY A 290 21.24 -34.31 3.17
CA GLY A 290 19.85 -34.26 2.66
C GLY A 290 18.80 -34.35 3.78
N LEU A 291 19.06 -35.12 4.84
CA LEU A 291 18.19 -35.17 6.02
C LEU A 291 18.15 -33.82 6.76
N ILE A 292 19.31 -33.18 6.94
CA ILE A 292 19.43 -31.87 7.59
C ILE A 292 18.76 -30.78 6.74
N GLU A 293 18.96 -30.83 5.43
CA GLU A 293 18.31 -29.95 4.47
C GLU A 293 16.79 -30.07 4.56
N LEU A 294 16.25 -31.29 4.55
CA LEU A 294 14.82 -31.55 4.64
C LEU A 294 14.21 -31.02 5.94
N LEU A 295 14.87 -31.26 7.08
CA LEU A 295 14.42 -30.72 8.37
C LEU A 295 14.46 -29.19 8.40
N THR A 296 15.52 -28.59 7.87
CA THR A 296 15.67 -27.14 7.83
C THR A 296 14.64 -26.49 6.91
N GLN A 297 14.37 -27.12 5.75
CA GLN A 297 13.39 -26.69 4.76
C GLN A 297 11.98 -26.64 5.34
N TRP A 298 11.55 -27.69 6.03
CA TRP A 298 10.19 -27.82 6.57
C TRP A 298 9.92 -26.94 7.79
N PHE A 299 10.91 -26.77 8.69
CA PHE A 299 10.68 -26.12 9.98
C PHE A 299 11.27 -24.71 10.10
N THR A 300 12.34 -24.40 9.37
CA THR A 300 13.17 -23.20 9.60
C THR A 300 13.04 -22.17 8.48
N SER A 301 13.14 -22.57 7.21
CA SER A 301 13.26 -21.66 6.06
C SER A 301 12.12 -20.62 5.98
N SER A 302 10.86 -21.08 5.97
CA SER A 302 9.69 -20.18 5.85
C SER A 302 9.56 -19.20 7.03
N ARG A 303 9.78 -19.68 8.26
CA ARG A 303 9.71 -18.87 9.48
C ARG A 303 10.83 -17.84 9.56
N LEU A 304 12.03 -18.20 9.09
CA LEU A 304 13.18 -17.32 9.11
C LEU A 304 13.01 -16.17 8.10
N ILE A 305 12.49 -16.46 6.91
CA ILE A 305 12.19 -15.45 5.89
C ILE A 305 11.10 -14.47 6.38
N GLU A 306 10.03 -14.99 7.00
CA GLU A 306 8.95 -14.16 7.56
C GLU A 306 9.42 -13.25 8.72
N ARG A 307 10.35 -13.72 9.57
CA ARG A 307 10.84 -12.95 10.73
C ARG A 307 11.96 -11.96 10.41
N GLN A 308 12.97 -12.40 9.64
CA GLN A 308 14.22 -11.64 9.44
C GLN A 308 14.28 -10.90 8.10
N GLY A 309 13.35 -11.19 7.18
CA GLY A 309 13.33 -10.63 5.84
C GLY A 309 14.27 -11.34 4.85
N VAL A 310 13.93 -11.23 3.57
CA VAL A 310 14.55 -11.99 2.45
C VAL A 310 16.04 -11.71 2.30
N PHE A 311 16.44 -10.44 2.38
CA PHE A 311 17.83 -10.03 2.18
C PHE A 311 18.75 -10.50 3.32
N THR A 312 18.26 -10.46 4.56
CA THR A 312 19.01 -10.96 5.73
C THR A 312 19.26 -12.45 5.61
N VAL A 313 18.23 -13.22 5.23
CA VAL A 313 18.34 -14.68 5.03
C VAL A 313 19.30 -15.03 3.90
N THR A 314 19.24 -14.31 2.78
CA THR A 314 20.12 -14.55 1.63
C THR A 314 21.60 -14.26 1.95
N SER A 315 21.88 -13.30 2.85
CA SER A 315 23.25 -12.99 3.28
C SER A 315 23.90 -14.07 4.17
N ILE A 316 23.14 -15.03 4.72
CA ILE A 316 23.67 -16.06 5.64
C ILE A 316 24.69 -16.96 4.93
N LEU A 317 24.40 -17.39 3.70
CA LEU A 317 25.30 -18.27 2.93
C LEU A 317 26.66 -17.62 2.62
N PRO A 318 26.76 -16.42 2.01
CA PRO A 318 28.07 -15.80 1.79
C PRO A 318 28.83 -15.52 3.09
N LEU A 319 28.14 -15.20 4.19
CA LEU A 319 28.77 -15.05 5.51
C LEU A 319 29.34 -16.38 6.04
N ALA A 320 28.61 -17.49 5.84
CA ALA A 320 29.08 -18.81 6.21
C ALA A 320 30.31 -19.22 5.39
N ILE A 321 30.29 -19.00 4.07
CA ILE A 321 31.44 -19.23 3.19
C ILE A 321 32.64 -18.40 3.67
N LEU A 322 32.47 -17.09 3.90
CA LEU A 322 33.56 -16.23 4.39
C LEU A 322 34.13 -16.70 5.73
N GLY A 323 33.27 -17.09 6.67
CA GLY A 323 33.69 -17.56 7.99
C GLY A 323 34.46 -18.87 7.92
N VAL A 324 33.92 -19.87 7.22
CA VAL A 324 34.54 -21.20 7.09
C VAL A 324 35.81 -21.12 6.24
N SER A 325 35.77 -20.47 5.07
CA SER A 325 36.97 -20.28 4.24
C SER A 325 38.04 -19.45 4.96
N GLY A 326 37.67 -18.43 5.74
CA GLY A 326 38.63 -17.65 6.54
C GLY A 326 39.32 -18.49 7.62
N LEU A 327 38.57 -19.29 8.38
CA LEU A 327 39.11 -20.18 9.41
C LEU A 327 40.00 -21.28 8.83
N THR A 328 39.63 -21.82 7.68
CA THR A 328 40.38 -22.89 7.00
C THR A 328 41.67 -22.36 6.38
N LEU A 329 41.66 -21.15 5.80
CA LEU A 329 42.89 -20.49 5.36
C LEU A 329 43.85 -20.26 6.53
N ALA A 330 43.34 -19.77 7.67
CA ALA A 330 44.15 -19.55 8.87
C ALA A 330 44.72 -20.86 9.44
N GLY A 331 43.91 -21.92 9.51
CA GLY A 331 44.33 -23.25 10.01
C GLY A 331 45.29 -23.99 9.07
N SER A 332 45.25 -23.70 7.77
CA SER A 332 46.08 -24.36 6.74
C SER A 332 47.57 -24.07 6.85
N TYR A 333 47.97 -23.03 7.61
CA TYR A 333 49.38 -22.72 7.81
C TYR A 333 50.06 -23.86 8.59
N PRO A 334 51.29 -24.28 8.20
CA PRO A 334 51.97 -25.44 8.78
C PRO A 334 52.19 -25.37 10.30
N VAL A 335 52.15 -24.16 10.88
CA VAL A 335 52.38 -23.90 12.31
C VAL A 335 51.16 -24.27 13.18
N LEU A 336 49.96 -24.34 12.60
CA LEU A 336 48.70 -24.60 13.32
C LEU A 336 48.24 -26.05 13.18
N PHE A 337 47.68 -26.39 12.01
CA PHE A 337 47.05 -27.68 11.75
C PHE A 337 47.41 -28.27 10.36
N GLY A 338 48.06 -27.49 9.49
CA GLY A 338 48.63 -27.96 8.23
C GLY A 338 47.59 -28.56 7.26
N PRO A 339 47.93 -29.64 6.52
CA PRO A 339 47.05 -30.28 5.53
C PRO A 339 45.69 -30.74 6.07
N ILE A 340 45.64 -31.15 7.34
CA ILE A 340 44.43 -31.68 7.98
C ILE A 340 43.34 -30.60 8.07
N ALA A 341 43.73 -29.35 8.31
CA ALA A 341 42.78 -28.23 8.34
C ALA A 341 42.22 -27.88 6.96
N LEU A 342 42.97 -28.11 5.88
CA LEU A 342 42.46 -27.92 4.52
C LEU A 342 41.42 -29.00 4.19
N PHE A 343 41.72 -30.27 4.52
CA PHE A 343 40.81 -31.38 4.26
C PHE A 343 39.48 -31.25 4.99
N PHE A 344 39.49 -31.19 6.32
CA PHE A 344 38.24 -31.02 7.09
C PHE A 344 37.57 -29.67 6.84
N GLY A 345 38.38 -28.65 6.59
CA GLY A 345 37.92 -27.32 6.28
C GLY A 345 37.02 -27.25 5.04
N LEU A 346 37.47 -27.89 3.96
CA LEU A 346 36.74 -27.92 2.70
C LEU A 346 35.52 -28.85 2.75
N ILE A 347 35.57 -29.93 3.55
CA ILE A 347 34.38 -30.75 3.84
C ILE A 347 33.31 -29.91 4.58
N ILE A 348 33.71 -29.17 5.61
CA ILE A 348 32.79 -28.29 6.35
C ILE A 348 32.27 -27.17 5.44
N LEU A 349 33.12 -26.61 4.58
CA LEU A 349 32.73 -25.58 3.62
C LEU A 349 31.67 -26.10 2.65
N LYS A 350 31.90 -27.27 2.06
CA LYS A 350 30.94 -27.93 1.16
C LYS A 350 29.62 -28.23 1.89
N PHE A 351 29.69 -28.74 3.13
CA PHE A 351 28.51 -28.99 3.95
C PHE A 351 27.65 -27.72 4.16
N PHE A 352 28.27 -26.60 4.54
CA PHE A 352 27.54 -25.35 4.74
C PHE A 352 27.05 -24.73 3.44
N ASP A 353 27.84 -24.82 2.36
CA ASP A 353 27.43 -24.32 1.05
C ASP A 353 26.15 -25.02 0.60
N GLU A 354 26.17 -26.36 0.58
CA GLU A 354 25.08 -27.17 0.09
C GLU A 354 23.83 -27.03 0.96
N TRP A 355 24.00 -27.16 2.28
CA TRP A 355 22.90 -27.01 3.25
C TRP A 355 22.18 -25.66 3.10
N LEU A 356 22.89 -24.54 3.09
CA LEU A 356 22.28 -23.21 3.10
C LEU A 356 21.81 -22.78 1.70
N ARG A 357 22.46 -23.25 0.64
CA ARG A 357 22.10 -22.92 -0.76
C ARG A 357 20.77 -23.55 -1.14
N PHE A 358 20.64 -24.86 -0.91
CA PHE A 358 19.43 -25.60 -1.28
C PHE A 358 18.26 -25.36 -0.32
N THR A 359 18.51 -24.86 0.89
CA THR A 359 17.44 -24.47 1.82
C THR A 359 17.07 -23.00 1.76
N LEU A 360 18.01 -22.09 2.06
CA LEU A 360 17.73 -20.67 2.23
C LEU A 360 17.71 -19.91 0.90
N VAL A 361 18.77 -20.03 0.09
CA VAL A 361 18.87 -19.28 -1.17
C VAL A 361 17.86 -19.75 -2.21
N ALA A 362 17.63 -21.06 -2.30
CA ALA A 362 16.57 -21.62 -3.14
C ALA A 362 15.19 -21.07 -2.77
N SER A 363 14.92 -20.88 -1.47
CA SER A 363 13.64 -20.33 -0.97
C SER A 363 13.48 -18.83 -1.21
N THR A 364 14.57 -18.07 -1.31
CA THR A 364 14.52 -16.61 -1.56
C THR A 364 14.51 -16.24 -3.04
N ARG A 365 14.97 -17.14 -3.93
CA ARG A 365 15.05 -16.92 -5.39
C ARG A 365 13.76 -16.34 -5.99
N PRO A 366 12.54 -16.89 -5.76
CA PRO A 366 11.31 -16.32 -6.34
C PRO A 366 11.02 -14.89 -5.88
N VAL A 367 11.42 -14.53 -4.66
CA VAL A 367 11.16 -13.22 -4.06
C VAL A 367 12.05 -12.13 -4.64
N LEU A 368 13.27 -12.47 -5.04
CA LEU A 368 14.19 -11.53 -5.70
C LEU A 368 13.68 -11.09 -7.08
N PHE A 369 12.91 -11.92 -7.77
CA PHE A 369 12.33 -11.56 -9.08
C PHE A 369 11.07 -10.68 -8.99
N GLN A 370 10.59 -10.43 -7.78
CA GLN A 370 9.27 -9.87 -7.56
C GLN A 370 9.09 -8.39 -7.96
N PRO A 371 10.05 -7.46 -7.75
CA PRO A 371 9.92 -6.07 -8.18
C PRO A 371 9.80 -5.90 -9.69
N ILE A 372 10.14 -6.95 -10.44
CA ILE A 372 10.08 -6.96 -11.89
C ILE A 372 8.61 -7.15 -12.33
N PRO A 373 8.09 -6.32 -13.25
CA PRO A 373 6.75 -6.46 -13.80
C PRO A 373 6.50 -7.85 -14.39
N ASP A 374 5.26 -8.35 -14.24
CA ASP A 374 4.88 -9.71 -14.66
C ASP A 374 5.07 -9.95 -16.17
N SER A 375 5.10 -8.91 -17.00
CA SER A 375 5.38 -8.99 -18.44
C SER A 375 6.84 -9.29 -18.78
N GLN A 376 7.79 -8.94 -17.89
CA GLN A 376 9.22 -9.12 -18.11
C GLN A 376 9.85 -10.15 -17.16
N ARG A 377 9.18 -10.49 -16.05
CA ARG A 377 9.70 -11.41 -15.02
C ARG A 377 10.06 -12.78 -15.57
N THR A 378 9.17 -13.39 -16.35
CA THR A 378 9.41 -14.72 -16.94
C THR A 378 10.59 -14.70 -17.91
N THR A 379 10.72 -13.63 -18.71
CA THR A 379 11.86 -13.42 -19.60
C THR A 379 13.16 -13.34 -18.80
N PHE A 380 13.23 -12.54 -17.73
CA PHE A 380 14.44 -12.45 -16.92
C PHE A 380 14.78 -13.73 -16.15
N GLN A 381 13.78 -14.46 -15.63
CA GLN A 381 13.98 -15.77 -15.01
C GLN A 381 14.57 -16.76 -16.00
N SER A 382 14.04 -16.80 -17.23
CA SER A 382 14.56 -17.67 -18.29
C SER A 382 15.96 -17.28 -18.76
N LEU A 383 16.30 -15.98 -18.79
CA LEU A 383 17.64 -15.50 -19.14
C LEU A 383 18.67 -15.91 -18.09
N ILE A 384 18.32 -15.84 -16.81
CA ILE A 384 19.23 -16.21 -15.72
C ILE A 384 19.44 -17.72 -15.67
N GLY A 385 18.37 -18.51 -15.57
CA GLY A 385 18.50 -19.96 -15.50
C GLY A 385 18.97 -20.60 -16.82
N GLY A 386 18.64 -19.99 -17.96
CA GLY A 386 18.95 -20.59 -19.26
C GLY A 386 20.27 -20.14 -19.91
N ILE A 387 20.74 -18.92 -19.60
CA ILE A 387 21.97 -18.37 -20.19
C ILE A 387 23.01 -18.08 -19.13
N ALA A 388 22.65 -17.34 -18.08
CA ALA A 388 23.63 -16.88 -17.09
C ALA A 388 24.28 -18.04 -16.35
N GLU A 389 23.48 -18.96 -15.80
CA GLU A 389 23.98 -20.09 -15.00
C GLU A 389 24.85 -21.06 -15.81
N PRO A 390 24.44 -21.55 -17.01
CA PRO A 390 25.33 -22.37 -17.84
C PRO A 390 26.60 -21.64 -18.29
N LEU A 391 26.51 -20.34 -18.61
CA LEU A 391 27.68 -19.56 -18.99
C LEU A 391 28.64 -19.38 -17.81
N SER A 392 28.12 -19.19 -16.59
CA SER A 392 28.92 -19.15 -15.37
C SER A 392 29.63 -20.48 -15.12
N MET A 393 28.96 -21.62 -15.33
CA MET A 393 29.58 -22.95 -15.22
C MET A 393 30.78 -23.10 -16.15
N GLY A 394 30.60 -22.79 -17.45
CA GLY A 394 31.68 -22.86 -18.43
C GLY A 394 32.82 -21.87 -18.14
N ALA A 395 32.48 -20.66 -17.71
CA ALA A 395 33.45 -19.65 -17.30
C ALA A 395 34.26 -20.11 -16.07
N THR A 396 33.63 -20.75 -15.09
CA THR A 396 34.32 -21.33 -13.93
C THR A 396 35.26 -22.46 -14.34
N GLY A 397 34.84 -23.35 -15.25
CA GLY A 397 35.72 -24.41 -15.78
C GLY A 397 36.97 -23.86 -16.48
N ILE A 398 36.79 -22.84 -17.34
CA ILE A 398 37.92 -22.13 -17.97
C ILE A 398 38.79 -21.44 -16.92
N PHE A 399 38.18 -20.78 -15.93
CA PHE A 399 38.90 -20.11 -14.84
C PHE A 399 39.77 -21.09 -14.05
N ILE A 400 39.25 -22.26 -13.68
CA ILE A 400 40.00 -23.31 -13.00
C ILE A 400 41.21 -23.74 -13.83
N LEU A 401 41.01 -24.05 -15.12
CA LEU A 401 42.10 -24.46 -16.03
C LEU A 401 43.18 -23.38 -16.18
N VAL A 402 42.77 -22.12 -16.32
CA VAL A 402 43.71 -20.98 -16.42
C VAL A 402 44.52 -20.83 -15.14
N VAL A 403 43.89 -20.93 -13.97
CA VAL A 403 44.60 -20.83 -12.68
C VAL A 403 45.60 -21.98 -12.52
N ILE A 404 45.22 -23.22 -12.86
CA ILE A 404 46.12 -24.38 -12.83
C ILE A 404 47.30 -24.16 -13.79
N ALA A 405 47.04 -23.79 -15.05
CA ALA A 405 48.07 -23.56 -16.06
C ALA A 405 49.06 -22.45 -15.66
N VAL A 406 48.57 -21.37 -15.03
CA VAL A 406 49.42 -20.30 -14.49
C VAL A 406 50.27 -20.80 -13.33
N CYS A 407 49.70 -21.58 -12.40
CA CYS A 407 50.47 -22.15 -11.29
C CYS A 407 51.59 -23.08 -11.78
N ASP A 408 51.29 -23.91 -12.79
CA ASP A 408 52.26 -24.82 -13.39
C ASP A 408 53.35 -24.05 -14.16
N TRP A 409 52.99 -22.96 -14.86
CA TRP A 409 53.95 -22.08 -15.54
C TRP A 409 54.95 -21.41 -14.59
N PHE A 410 54.50 -21.01 -13.39
CA PHE A 410 55.37 -20.46 -12.34
C PHE A 410 56.12 -21.53 -11.53
N GLY A 411 55.95 -22.82 -11.84
CA GLY A 411 56.61 -23.93 -11.15
C GLY A 411 56.05 -24.23 -9.76
N TRP A 412 54.82 -23.80 -9.45
CA TRP A 412 54.15 -24.07 -8.17
C TRP A 412 53.44 -25.42 -8.20
N SER A 413 54.22 -26.50 -8.21
CA SER A 413 53.71 -27.88 -8.33
C SER A 413 53.10 -28.46 -7.04
N ASN A 414 53.02 -27.70 -5.95
CA ASN A 414 52.49 -28.19 -4.68
C ASN A 414 50.96 -28.04 -4.65
N GLU A 415 50.23 -29.17 -4.64
CA GLU A 415 48.76 -29.20 -4.64
C GLU A 415 48.15 -28.47 -3.43
N PHE A 416 48.81 -28.47 -2.27
CA PHE A 416 48.36 -27.69 -1.10
C PHE A 416 48.51 -26.18 -1.28
N PHE A 417 49.41 -25.73 -2.16
CA PHE A 417 49.54 -24.32 -2.50
C PHE A 417 48.44 -23.89 -3.49
N LYS A 418 48.16 -24.73 -4.50
CA LYS A 418 47.04 -24.53 -5.43
C LYS A 418 45.70 -24.45 -4.69
N ALA A 419 45.45 -25.36 -3.75
CA ALA A 419 44.23 -25.34 -2.92
C ALA A 419 44.05 -24.03 -2.13
N ARG A 420 45.14 -23.46 -1.59
CA ARG A 420 45.08 -22.17 -0.88
C ARG A 420 44.79 -20.98 -1.80
N ILE A 421 45.28 -21.02 -3.04
CA ILE A 421 44.97 -20.00 -4.05
C ILE A 421 43.49 -20.04 -4.41
N PHE A 422 42.94 -21.22 -4.68
CA PHE A 422 41.50 -21.38 -4.94
C PHE A 422 40.66 -20.90 -3.77
N LEU A 423 41.02 -21.28 -2.54
CA LEU A 423 40.32 -20.86 -1.34
C LEU A 423 40.35 -19.33 -1.12
N LEU A 424 41.44 -18.66 -1.52
CA LEU A 424 41.50 -17.20 -1.55
C LEU A 424 40.52 -16.59 -2.57
N PHE A 425 40.42 -17.17 -3.77
CA PHE A 425 39.42 -16.75 -4.76
C PHE A 425 37.99 -16.97 -4.26
N THR A 426 37.73 -18.07 -3.56
CA THR A 426 36.44 -18.34 -2.90
C THR A 426 36.09 -17.25 -1.88
N ILE A 427 37.05 -16.82 -1.04
CA ILE A 427 36.86 -15.70 -0.11
C ILE A 427 36.55 -14.40 -0.85
N ILE A 428 37.33 -14.05 -1.88
CA ILE A 428 37.12 -12.82 -2.65
C ILE A 428 35.74 -12.83 -3.31
N GLY A 429 35.35 -13.94 -3.93
CA GLY A 429 34.04 -14.11 -4.56
C GLY A 429 32.89 -13.93 -3.55
N ALA A 430 33.02 -14.48 -2.34
CA ALA A 430 32.01 -14.35 -1.29
C ALA A 430 31.88 -12.89 -0.77
N VAL A 431 32.98 -12.13 -0.68
CA VAL A 431 32.92 -10.69 -0.34
C VAL A 431 32.17 -9.90 -1.41
N VAL A 432 32.50 -10.13 -2.69
CA VAL A 432 31.83 -9.45 -3.81
C VAL A 432 30.34 -9.81 -3.85
N TRP A 433 30.01 -11.08 -3.59
CA TRP A 433 28.63 -11.55 -3.55
C TRP A 433 27.83 -10.90 -2.42
N LEU A 434 28.41 -10.78 -1.22
CA LEU A 434 27.79 -10.07 -0.09
C LEU A 434 27.55 -8.58 -0.42
N GLY A 435 28.52 -7.93 -1.06
CA GLY A 435 28.37 -6.56 -1.56
C GLY A 435 27.18 -6.42 -2.53
N ALA A 436 27.05 -7.34 -3.50
CA ALA A 436 25.96 -7.35 -4.46
C ALA A 436 24.59 -7.43 -3.77
N ILE A 437 24.43 -8.26 -2.72
CA ILE A 437 23.18 -8.39 -1.95
C ILE A 437 22.79 -7.07 -1.28
N LEU A 438 23.76 -6.37 -0.66
CA LEU A 438 23.50 -5.10 0.03
C LEU A 438 23.03 -4.01 -0.95
N PHE A 439 23.65 -3.92 -2.13
CA PHE A 439 23.19 -3.00 -3.18
C PHE A 439 21.81 -3.38 -3.72
N LEU A 440 21.53 -4.67 -3.88
CA LEU A 440 20.24 -5.17 -4.37
C LEU A 440 19.08 -4.79 -3.43
N ARG A 441 19.32 -4.83 -2.11
CA ARG A 441 18.35 -4.39 -1.09
C ARG A 441 17.92 -2.93 -1.27
N SER A 442 18.87 -2.03 -1.52
CA SER A 442 18.58 -0.59 -1.66
C SER A 442 17.73 -0.28 -2.90
N GLN A 443 18.00 -0.95 -4.03
CA GLN A 443 17.30 -0.74 -5.30
C GLN A 443 15.93 -1.44 -5.33
N TYR A 444 15.78 -2.56 -4.60
CA TYR A 444 14.52 -3.29 -4.45
C TYR A 444 13.39 -2.39 -3.94
N LEU A 445 13.66 -1.61 -2.88
CA LEU A 445 12.68 -0.71 -2.27
C LEU A 445 12.29 0.42 -3.23
N GLY A 446 13.26 1.02 -3.91
CA GLY A 446 13.02 2.11 -4.87
C GLY A 446 12.10 1.70 -6.03
N LEU A 447 12.27 0.49 -6.57
CA LEU A 447 11.45 0.00 -7.68
C LEU A 447 10.02 -0.35 -7.28
N LEU A 448 9.80 -0.84 -6.05
CA LEU A 448 8.46 -1.08 -5.52
C LEU A 448 7.69 0.23 -5.36
N VAL A 449 8.35 1.29 -4.88
CA VAL A 449 7.74 2.62 -4.73
C VAL A 449 7.47 3.25 -6.12
N MET A 450 8.45 3.24 -7.02
CA MET A 450 8.31 3.81 -8.37
C MET A 450 7.27 3.11 -9.26
N SER A 451 7.01 1.81 -9.03
CA SER A 451 5.95 1.09 -9.76
C SER A 451 4.55 1.44 -9.24
N ALA A 452 4.42 1.80 -7.96
CA ALA A 452 3.20 2.30 -7.34
C ALA A 452 2.92 3.77 -7.67
N GLU A 453 3.95 4.60 -7.81
CA GLU A 453 3.84 6.03 -8.12
C GLU A 453 3.28 6.34 -9.53
N ARG A 454 3.34 5.40 -10.48
CA ARG A 454 2.84 5.61 -11.85
C ARG A 454 1.33 5.82 -11.96
N GLY A 455 0.56 5.49 -10.93
CA GLY A 455 -0.88 5.72 -10.94
C GLY A 455 -1.29 7.17 -10.66
N LEU A 456 -0.44 8.01 -10.04
CA LEU A 456 -0.95 9.16 -9.28
C LEU A 456 -0.02 10.40 -9.24
N LEU A 457 0.50 10.86 -10.40
CA LEU A 457 1.03 12.22 -10.67
C LEU A 457 2.57 12.40 -10.62
N SER A 458 3.11 12.86 -11.75
CA SER A 458 4.47 13.41 -11.90
C SER A 458 4.34 14.91 -12.16
N VAL A 459 4.52 15.73 -11.13
CA VAL A 459 4.86 17.16 -11.28
C VAL A 459 5.85 17.49 -10.18
N SER A 460 7.11 17.71 -10.55
CA SER A 460 8.18 18.13 -9.64
C SER A 460 8.86 19.41 -10.14
N ASP A 461 9.45 20.15 -9.20
CA ASP A 461 9.83 21.57 -9.22
C ASP A 461 10.75 22.07 -10.35
N ALA A 462 11.37 21.19 -11.13
CA ALA A 462 12.18 21.58 -12.29
C ALA A 462 11.36 22.31 -13.37
N ASN A 463 10.02 22.25 -13.30
CA ASN A 463 9.12 22.80 -14.30
C ASN A 463 8.80 24.29 -14.11
N LEU A 464 8.95 24.91 -12.93
CA LEU A 464 8.39 26.26 -12.67
C LEU A 464 8.95 27.38 -13.57
N ARG A 465 10.26 27.38 -13.88
CA ARG A 465 10.84 28.39 -14.79
C ARG A 465 10.43 28.18 -16.24
N VAL A 466 10.26 26.92 -16.66
CA VAL A 466 9.74 26.56 -17.99
C VAL A 466 8.26 26.91 -18.09
N LEU A 467 7.50 26.65 -17.02
CA LEU A 467 6.08 26.96 -16.89
C LEU A 467 5.83 28.48 -16.99
N LYS A 468 6.64 29.31 -16.31
CA LYS A 468 6.54 30.77 -16.40
C LYS A 468 6.70 31.29 -17.83
N ARG A 469 7.66 30.74 -18.58
CA ARG A 469 7.84 31.10 -20.01
C ARG A 469 6.67 30.63 -20.86
N ALA A 470 6.18 29.41 -20.62
CA ALA A 470 5.01 28.87 -21.32
C ALA A 470 3.72 29.67 -21.04
N PHE A 471 3.54 30.20 -19.82
CA PHE A 471 2.41 31.05 -19.47
C PHE A 471 2.43 32.39 -20.21
N ILE A 472 3.60 33.05 -20.30
CA ILE A 472 3.74 34.31 -21.05
C ILE A 472 3.41 34.08 -22.52
N GLU A 473 3.98 33.02 -23.12
CA GLU A 473 3.79 32.69 -24.52
C GLU A 473 2.31 32.36 -24.84
N GLN A 474 1.63 31.60 -23.97
CA GLN A 474 0.19 31.33 -24.11
C GLN A 474 -0.69 32.57 -23.93
N LEU A 475 -0.34 33.50 -23.04
CA LEU A 475 -1.13 34.71 -22.80
C LEU A 475 -1.00 35.72 -23.97
N GLU A 476 0.15 35.77 -24.62
CA GLU A 476 0.43 36.64 -25.78
C GLU A 476 -0.13 36.08 -27.10
N GLN A 477 -0.19 34.76 -27.28
CA GLN A 477 -0.71 34.15 -28.51
C GLN A 477 -2.23 34.38 -28.70
N PRO A 478 -2.73 34.46 -29.95
CA PRO A 478 -4.16 34.49 -30.23
C PRO A 478 -4.76 33.10 -29.93
N GLY A 479 -5.51 33.00 -28.83
CA GLY A 479 -6.15 31.77 -28.35
C GLY A 479 -7.52 32.06 -27.75
N SER A 480 -8.22 31.02 -27.27
CA SER A 480 -9.55 31.19 -26.68
C SER A 480 -9.49 31.98 -25.35
N GLU A 481 -10.48 32.81 -25.06
CA GLU A 481 -10.55 33.51 -23.76
C GLU A 481 -10.59 32.55 -22.57
N SER A 482 -11.18 31.35 -22.73
CA SER A 482 -11.23 30.33 -21.69
C SER A 482 -9.85 29.81 -21.32
N ASP A 483 -8.98 29.57 -22.32
CA ASP A 483 -7.63 29.07 -22.07
C ASP A 483 -6.80 30.12 -21.33
N LYS A 484 -6.91 31.39 -21.75
CA LYS A 484 -6.24 32.52 -21.07
C LYS A 484 -6.73 32.69 -19.63
N ARG A 485 -8.04 32.54 -19.39
CA ARG A 485 -8.63 32.61 -18.04
C ARG A 485 -8.09 31.51 -17.13
N SER A 486 -8.02 30.27 -17.63
CA SER A 486 -7.46 29.13 -16.90
C SER A 486 -5.96 29.28 -16.67
N CYS A 487 -5.21 29.83 -17.63
CA CYS A 487 -3.80 30.14 -17.44
C CYS A 487 -3.56 31.17 -16.32
N ILE A 488 -4.35 32.24 -16.25
CA ILE A 488 -4.25 33.24 -15.17
C ILE A 488 -4.59 32.58 -13.82
N GLU A 489 -5.63 31.75 -13.76
CA GLU A 489 -6.04 31.06 -12.53
C GLU A 489 -4.96 30.08 -12.03
N LEU A 490 -4.35 29.32 -12.94
CA LEU A 490 -3.21 28.44 -12.63
C LEU A 490 -2.00 29.25 -12.17
N LEU A 491 -1.71 30.39 -12.80
CA LEU A 491 -0.61 31.27 -12.40
C LEU A 491 -0.81 31.82 -10.98
N CYS A 492 -2.03 32.23 -10.62
CA CYS A 492 -2.38 32.69 -9.27
C CYS A 492 -2.13 31.62 -8.21
N HIS A 493 -2.37 30.35 -8.53
CA HIS A 493 -2.13 29.23 -7.59
C HIS A 493 -0.65 28.89 -7.47
N ILE A 494 0.09 28.99 -8.58
CA ILE A 494 1.49 28.56 -8.66
C ILE A 494 2.47 29.62 -8.12
N ASP A 495 2.28 30.90 -8.46
CA ASP A 495 3.14 32.00 -8.01
C ASP A 495 2.35 33.28 -7.69
N PRO A 496 1.61 33.31 -6.57
CA PRO A 496 0.71 34.42 -6.22
C PRO A 496 1.42 35.78 -6.03
N ARG A 497 2.70 35.77 -5.60
CA ARG A 497 3.47 37.02 -5.41
C ARG A 497 4.07 37.56 -6.70
N GLY A 498 4.39 36.68 -7.65
CA GLY A 498 4.97 37.02 -8.96
C GLY A 498 3.95 37.35 -10.05
N VAL A 499 2.64 37.21 -9.78
CA VAL A 499 1.57 37.45 -10.76
C VAL A 499 1.68 38.84 -11.41
N GLY A 500 1.93 39.88 -10.61
CA GLY A 500 2.02 41.26 -11.09
C GLY A 500 3.14 41.49 -12.10
N GLU A 501 4.24 40.73 -12.01
CA GLU A 501 5.37 40.83 -12.95
C GLU A 501 4.97 40.41 -14.38
N ILE A 502 4.11 39.40 -14.48
CA ILE A 502 3.65 38.84 -15.76
C ILE A 502 2.42 39.59 -16.28
N LEU A 503 1.46 39.92 -15.41
CA LEU A 503 0.17 40.48 -15.85
C LEU A 503 0.20 41.99 -16.08
N ALA A 504 1.01 42.76 -15.35
CA ALA A 504 1.01 44.22 -15.45
C ALA A 504 1.40 44.75 -16.85
N PRO A 505 2.41 44.21 -17.56
CA PRO A 505 2.78 44.68 -18.89
C PRO A 505 1.70 44.40 -19.96
N ILE A 506 0.99 43.28 -19.84
CA ILE A 506 -0.01 42.84 -20.83
C ILE A 506 -1.42 43.37 -20.53
N LEU A 507 -1.66 43.93 -19.34
CA LEU A 507 -2.96 44.41 -18.87
C LEU A 507 -3.75 45.26 -19.91
N PRO A 508 -3.13 46.21 -20.64
CA PRO A 508 -3.86 47.01 -21.65
C PRO A 508 -4.34 46.16 -22.86
N SER A 509 -3.61 45.11 -23.21
CA SER A 509 -3.90 44.24 -24.36
C SER A 509 -4.97 43.17 -24.08
N LEU A 510 -5.26 42.91 -22.80
CA LEU A 510 -6.25 41.93 -22.38
C LEU A 510 -7.69 42.41 -22.61
N SER A 511 -8.61 41.47 -22.80
CA SER A 511 -10.04 41.77 -22.86
C SER A 511 -10.59 42.20 -21.49
N PRO A 512 -11.76 42.87 -21.42
CA PRO A 512 -12.30 43.38 -20.15
C PRO A 512 -12.52 42.31 -19.07
N SER A 513 -12.91 41.08 -19.47
CA SER A 513 -13.10 39.94 -18.56
C SER A 513 -11.78 39.48 -17.93
N LEU A 514 -10.71 39.41 -18.74
CA LEU A 514 -9.36 39.05 -18.32
C LEU A 514 -8.69 40.18 -17.54
N ARG A 515 -8.92 41.45 -17.89
CA ARG A 515 -8.45 42.62 -17.09
C ARG A 515 -8.98 42.58 -15.67
N ARG A 516 -10.27 42.26 -15.50
CA ARG A 516 -10.89 42.10 -14.17
C ARG A 516 -10.19 41.02 -13.36
N GLN A 517 -10.00 39.82 -13.93
CA GLN A 517 -9.33 38.71 -13.25
C GLN A 517 -7.87 39.02 -12.91
N SER A 518 -7.13 39.65 -13.84
CA SER A 518 -5.74 40.05 -13.62
C SER A 518 -5.62 41.09 -12.50
N LEU A 519 -6.51 42.09 -12.46
CA LEU A 519 -6.52 43.10 -11.39
C LEU A 519 -6.92 42.50 -10.04
N GLU A 520 -7.90 41.59 -10.00
CA GLU A 520 -8.26 40.83 -8.78
C GLU A 520 -7.03 40.10 -8.22
N ALA A 521 -6.28 39.40 -9.07
CA ALA A 521 -5.06 38.69 -8.65
C ALA A 521 -3.92 39.63 -8.23
N MET A 522 -3.75 40.77 -8.91
CA MET A 522 -2.72 41.75 -8.58
C MET A 522 -3.01 42.48 -7.25
N LEU A 523 -4.28 42.62 -6.87
CA LEU A 523 -4.69 43.27 -5.61
C LEU A 523 -4.37 42.45 -4.36
N ASP A 524 -4.12 41.15 -4.48
CA ASP A 524 -3.69 40.29 -3.36
C ASP A 524 -2.27 40.64 -2.89
N TYR A 525 -1.41 41.07 -3.82
CA TYR A 525 -0.04 41.52 -3.56
C TYR A 525 0.27 42.82 -4.32
N PRO A 526 -0.32 43.96 -3.90
CA PRO A 526 -0.22 45.21 -4.64
C PRO A 526 1.22 45.73 -4.61
N ASN A 527 1.76 46.06 -5.78
CA ASN A 527 3.12 46.55 -5.94
C ASN A 527 3.13 47.87 -6.71
N ARG A 528 3.80 48.88 -6.13
CA ARG A 528 3.94 50.21 -6.71
C ARG A 528 4.64 50.20 -8.07
N ALA A 529 5.48 49.21 -8.35
CA ALA A 529 6.16 49.07 -9.65
C ALA A 529 5.19 49.03 -10.84
N TYR A 530 3.95 48.57 -10.62
CA TYR A 530 2.93 48.41 -11.67
C TYR A 530 1.88 49.52 -11.69
N LEU A 531 2.01 50.54 -10.83
CA LEU A 531 1.04 51.64 -10.67
C LEU A 531 0.78 52.37 -12.00
N SER A 532 1.83 52.61 -12.80
CA SER A 532 1.69 53.31 -14.09
C SER A 532 0.84 52.53 -15.09
N ALA A 533 0.99 51.21 -15.17
CA ALA A 533 0.21 50.34 -16.05
C ALA A 533 -1.28 50.33 -15.67
N VAL A 534 -1.58 50.35 -14.37
CA VAL A 534 -2.97 50.36 -13.87
C VAL A 534 -3.62 51.75 -13.99
N GLN A 535 -2.87 52.84 -13.80
CA GLN A 535 -3.38 54.21 -13.97
C GLN A 535 -3.87 54.50 -15.40
N GLN A 536 -3.22 53.93 -16.41
CA GLN A 536 -3.66 54.05 -17.81
C GLN A 536 -5.08 53.52 -18.04
N LEU A 537 -5.52 52.53 -17.25
CA LEU A 537 -6.87 51.98 -17.35
C LEU A 537 -7.95 52.95 -16.84
N ILE A 538 -7.65 53.83 -15.89
CA ILE A 538 -8.61 54.78 -15.30
C ILE A 538 -9.05 55.84 -16.31
N HIS A 539 -8.14 56.27 -17.18
CA HIS A 539 -8.41 57.32 -18.18
C HIS A 539 -9.07 56.80 -19.47
N THR A 540 -9.23 55.48 -19.58
CA THR A 540 -9.86 54.82 -20.75
C THR A 540 -11.30 54.44 -20.40
N ASN A 541 -12.20 54.37 -21.39
CA ASN A 541 -13.56 53.88 -21.15
C ASN A 541 -13.55 52.37 -20.81
N GLN A 542 -13.77 52.02 -19.54
CA GLN A 542 -13.70 50.65 -19.01
C GLN A 542 -15.06 50.17 -18.49
N LEU A 543 -15.20 48.85 -18.33
CA LEU A 543 -16.31 48.29 -17.55
C LEU A 543 -16.24 48.75 -16.08
N PRO A 544 -17.38 48.97 -15.41
CA PRO A 544 -17.44 49.43 -14.02
C PRO A 544 -16.60 48.59 -13.04
N GLU A 545 -16.57 47.27 -13.21
CA GLU A 545 -15.82 46.34 -12.37
C GLU A 545 -14.30 46.54 -12.50
N VAL A 546 -13.81 46.74 -13.73
CA VAL A 546 -12.39 47.00 -14.01
C VAL A 546 -11.99 48.37 -13.47
N LEU A 547 -12.85 49.38 -13.63
CA LEU A 547 -12.62 50.71 -13.09
C LEU A 547 -12.54 50.69 -11.56
N ALA A 548 -13.46 49.99 -10.89
CA ALA A 548 -13.44 49.86 -9.43
C ALA A 548 -12.16 49.19 -8.91
N LEU A 549 -11.72 48.09 -9.54
CA LEU A 549 -10.48 47.40 -9.17
C LEU A 549 -9.23 48.26 -9.45
N ALA A 550 -9.21 49.00 -10.57
CA ALA A 550 -8.12 49.90 -10.90
C ALA A 550 -8.02 51.08 -9.92
N LEU A 551 -9.17 51.70 -9.56
CA LEU A 551 -9.24 52.70 -8.51
C LEU A 551 -8.72 52.13 -7.18
N ARG A 552 -9.14 50.93 -6.79
CA ARG A 552 -8.66 50.28 -5.57
C ARG A 552 -7.14 50.04 -5.59
N TYR A 553 -6.59 49.56 -6.71
CA TYR A 553 -5.16 49.29 -6.85
C TYR A 553 -4.32 50.57 -6.76
N VAL A 554 -4.72 51.62 -7.47
CA VAL A 554 -4.02 52.91 -7.47
C VAL A 554 -4.05 53.52 -6.07
N TRP A 555 -5.21 53.55 -5.42
CA TRP A 555 -5.33 54.13 -4.08
C TRP A 555 -4.62 53.33 -2.98
N LEU A 556 -4.39 52.02 -3.17
CA LEU A 556 -3.58 51.21 -2.25
C LEU A 556 -2.06 51.38 -2.45
N THR A 557 -1.62 51.82 -3.64
CA THR A 557 -0.20 51.88 -4.02
C THR A 557 0.36 53.30 -4.12
N GLU A 558 -0.50 54.32 -4.10
CA GLU A 558 -0.15 55.74 -4.19
C GLU A 558 0.09 56.36 -2.80
N ASN A 559 1.16 57.17 -2.66
CA ASN A 559 1.58 57.74 -1.38
C ASN A 559 0.73 58.94 -0.90
N SER A 560 0.08 59.66 -1.82
CA SER A 560 -0.70 60.87 -1.53
C SER A 560 -1.97 60.93 -2.38
N PRO A 561 -2.99 60.10 -2.09
CA PRO A 561 -4.20 60.02 -2.89
C PRO A 561 -5.05 61.31 -2.78
N ASN A 562 -5.50 61.84 -3.92
CA ASN A 562 -6.43 62.98 -3.95
C ASN A 562 -7.87 62.49 -3.73
N ILE A 563 -8.39 62.64 -2.51
CA ILE A 563 -9.71 62.12 -2.10
C ILE A 563 -10.85 62.92 -2.71
N GLU A 564 -10.65 64.20 -3.00
CA GLU A 564 -11.66 65.03 -3.64
C GLU A 564 -12.03 64.51 -5.04
N ALA A 565 -11.08 63.87 -5.73
CA ALA A 565 -11.31 63.22 -7.02
C ALA A 565 -12.32 62.06 -6.93
N LEU A 566 -12.48 61.43 -5.75
CA LEU A 566 -13.46 60.35 -5.55
C LEU A 566 -14.91 60.86 -5.52
N ARG A 567 -15.14 62.14 -5.21
CA ARG A 567 -16.50 62.71 -5.11
C ARG A 567 -17.27 62.63 -6.44
N ALA A 568 -16.58 62.69 -7.57
CA ALA A 568 -17.19 62.52 -8.89
C ALA A 568 -17.81 61.12 -9.08
N TYR A 569 -17.26 60.09 -8.42
CA TYR A 569 -17.72 58.71 -8.49
C TYR A 569 -18.81 58.35 -7.47
N LEU A 570 -19.16 59.27 -6.56
CA LEU A 570 -20.23 59.05 -5.55
C LEU A 570 -21.64 59.34 -6.07
N LYS A 571 -21.77 59.92 -7.27
CA LYS A 571 -23.06 60.39 -7.78
C LYS A 571 -24.02 59.24 -8.11
N PRO A 572 -25.35 59.45 -8.04
CA PRO A 572 -26.35 58.42 -8.31
C PRO A 572 -26.26 57.77 -9.70
N GLU A 573 -25.76 58.51 -10.69
CA GLU A 573 -25.65 58.06 -12.08
C GLU A 573 -24.46 57.12 -12.34
N VAL A 574 -23.55 56.99 -11.36
CA VAL A 574 -22.37 56.13 -11.45
C VAL A 574 -22.74 54.71 -11.04
N ASP A 575 -22.19 53.71 -11.73
CA ASP A 575 -22.49 52.30 -11.47
C ASP A 575 -22.24 51.93 -9.98
N PRO A 576 -23.13 51.13 -9.36
CA PRO A 576 -23.05 50.79 -7.93
C PRO A 576 -21.71 50.21 -7.48
N VAL A 577 -21.01 49.48 -8.37
CA VAL A 577 -19.71 48.87 -8.06
C VAL A 577 -18.66 49.96 -7.82
N VAL A 578 -18.57 50.92 -8.75
CA VAL A 578 -17.60 52.03 -8.69
C VAL A 578 -17.95 52.97 -7.55
N ARG A 579 -19.24 53.27 -7.37
CA ARG A 579 -19.72 54.11 -6.27
C ARG A 579 -19.44 53.49 -4.91
N GLY A 580 -19.68 52.19 -4.75
CA GLY A 580 -19.36 51.45 -3.53
C GLY A 580 -17.87 51.49 -3.19
N THR A 581 -17.00 51.25 -4.18
CA THR A 581 -15.54 51.33 -4.00
C THR A 581 -15.05 52.75 -3.71
N ALA A 582 -15.60 53.77 -4.39
CA ALA A 582 -15.26 55.16 -4.08
C ALA A 582 -15.68 55.55 -2.66
N ALA A 583 -16.85 55.11 -2.22
CA ALA A 583 -17.33 55.33 -0.86
C ALA A 583 -16.47 54.61 0.18
N SER A 584 -16.06 53.35 -0.05
CA SER A 584 -15.18 52.62 0.89
C SER A 584 -13.80 53.27 1.00
N LEU A 585 -13.19 53.66 -0.12
CA LEU A 585 -11.91 54.36 -0.16
C LEU A 585 -11.97 55.72 0.56
N MET A 586 -13.06 56.48 0.35
CA MET A 586 -13.28 57.76 1.01
C MET A 586 -13.55 57.62 2.51
N LEU A 587 -14.23 56.56 2.96
CA LEU A 587 -14.40 56.26 4.39
C LEU A 587 -13.08 55.95 5.08
N LYS A 588 -12.17 55.27 4.39
CA LYS A 588 -10.87 54.88 4.91
C LYS A 588 -9.93 56.07 5.05
N HIS A 589 -9.77 56.87 3.99
CA HIS A 589 -8.71 57.89 3.94
C HIS A 589 -9.22 59.33 4.09
N GLY A 590 -10.53 59.58 3.99
CA GLY A 590 -11.10 60.94 3.93
C GLY A 590 -11.09 61.72 5.25
N ASN A 591 -11.29 63.03 5.16
CA ASN A 591 -11.54 63.88 6.34
C ASN A 591 -12.98 63.66 6.89
N PRO A 592 -13.32 64.15 8.09
CA PRO A 592 -14.64 63.90 8.70
C PRO A 592 -15.86 64.31 7.82
N ARG A 593 -15.72 65.33 6.97
CA ARG A 593 -16.80 65.75 6.05
C ARG A 593 -16.97 64.74 4.91
N GLU A 594 -15.88 64.33 4.28
CA GLU A 594 -15.84 63.31 3.23
C GLU A 594 -16.34 61.95 3.74
N LYS A 595 -15.96 61.55 4.96
CA LYS A 595 -16.47 60.33 5.58
C LYS A 595 -17.99 60.37 5.78
N ASN A 596 -18.55 61.52 6.15
CA ASN A 596 -20.02 61.68 6.27
C ASN A 596 -20.73 61.60 4.91
N GLU A 597 -20.15 62.18 3.86
CA GLU A 597 -20.68 62.06 2.49
C GLU A 597 -20.69 60.60 2.00
N ALA A 598 -19.58 59.89 2.20
CA ALA A 598 -19.48 58.47 1.86
C ALA A 598 -20.43 57.60 2.70
N THR A 599 -20.60 57.90 4.00
CA THR A 599 -21.55 57.21 4.89
C THR A 599 -23.00 57.37 4.39
N ASN A 600 -23.39 58.59 4.01
CA ASN A 600 -24.72 58.85 3.46
C ASN A 600 -24.95 58.10 2.15
N THR A 601 -23.92 57.99 1.31
CA THR A 601 -23.96 57.25 0.04
C THR A 601 -24.15 55.75 0.30
N LEU A 602 -23.36 55.15 1.20
CA LEU A 602 -23.54 53.74 1.57
C LEU A 602 -24.90 53.46 2.20
N ARG A 603 -25.41 54.36 3.07
CA ARG A 603 -26.75 54.23 3.63
C ARG A 603 -27.80 54.09 2.52
N GLN A 604 -27.75 54.98 1.52
CA GLN A 604 -28.69 54.94 0.39
C GLN A 604 -28.57 53.64 -0.40
N MET A 605 -27.35 53.14 -0.63
CA MET A 605 -27.12 51.86 -1.32
C MET A 605 -27.69 50.67 -0.54
N LEU A 606 -27.48 50.61 0.78
CA LEU A 606 -27.94 49.51 1.64
C LEU A 606 -29.47 49.42 1.74
N THR A 607 -30.18 50.54 1.59
CA THR A 607 -31.64 50.59 1.67
C THR A 607 -32.32 50.73 0.31
N HIS A 608 -31.59 50.57 -0.80
CA HIS A 608 -32.13 50.78 -2.13
C HIS A 608 -33.04 49.61 -2.57
N ASP A 609 -34.05 49.88 -3.40
CA ASP A 609 -35.00 48.85 -3.87
C ASP A 609 -34.34 47.79 -4.76
N GLN A 610 -33.35 48.21 -5.56
CA GLN A 610 -32.58 47.32 -6.43
C GLN A 610 -31.60 46.42 -5.65
N GLU A 611 -31.66 45.12 -5.89
CA GLU A 611 -30.76 44.12 -5.29
C GLU A 611 -29.28 44.46 -5.50
N ARG A 612 -28.90 44.87 -6.73
CA ARG A 612 -27.49 45.13 -7.09
C ARG A 612 -26.88 46.24 -6.23
N GLU A 613 -27.67 47.24 -5.87
CA GLU A 613 -27.27 48.35 -5.00
C GLU A 613 -26.97 47.87 -3.59
N ARG A 614 -27.89 47.07 -3.02
CA ARG A 614 -27.71 46.51 -1.68
C ARG A 614 -26.51 45.57 -1.62
N VAL A 615 -26.29 44.73 -2.64
CA VAL A 615 -25.12 43.84 -2.72
C VAL A 615 -23.82 44.64 -2.71
N MET A 616 -23.70 45.67 -3.55
CA MET A 616 -22.48 46.49 -3.60
C MET A 616 -22.31 47.35 -2.35
N GLY A 617 -23.42 47.81 -1.77
CA GLY A 617 -23.42 48.47 -0.46
C GLY A 617 -22.85 47.56 0.64
N CYS A 618 -23.28 46.29 0.71
CA CYS A 618 -22.75 45.32 1.67
C CYS A 618 -21.26 45.04 1.45
N ARG A 619 -20.81 44.91 0.18
CA ARG A 619 -19.37 44.72 -0.11
C ARG A 619 -18.54 45.92 0.33
N ALA A 620 -18.99 47.13 0.02
CA ALA A 620 -18.34 48.36 0.44
C ALA A 620 -18.35 48.55 1.96
N LEU A 621 -19.41 48.08 2.65
CA LEU A 621 -19.47 48.03 4.11
C LEU A 621 -18.33 47.19 4.70
N GLY A 622 -17.99 46.07 4.07
CA GLY A 622 -16.89 45.21 4.48
C GLY A 622 -15.50 45.85 4.37
N GLU A 623 -15.37 46.94 3.62
CA GLU A 623 -14.11 47.67 3.41
C GLU A 623 -14.03 48.97 4.25
N ALA A 624 -15.05 49.27 5.06
CA ALA A 624 -15.15 50.51 5.82
C ALA A 624 -14.69 50.35 7.28
N ASP A 625 -13.84 51.27 7.76
CA ASP A 625 -13.29 51.26 9.13
C ASP A 625 -14.27 51.83 10.19
N TYR A 626 -15.25 52.66 9.82
CA TYR A 626 -16.14 53.37 10.74
C TYR A 626 -17.62 53.10 10.42
N LEU A 627 -18.26 52.24 11.22
CA LEU A 627 -19.55 51.62 10.89
C LEU A 627 -20.72 52.04 11.80
N GLN A 628 -20.48 52.89 12.80
CA GLN A 628 -21.41 53.01 13.93
C GLN A 628 -22.84 53.41 13.52
N SER A 629 -22.99 54.24 12.49
CA SER A 629 -24.29 54.64 11.92
C SER A 629 -24.90 53.63 10.94
N LEU A 630 -24.07 52.80 10.29
CA LEU A 630 -24.50 51.81 9.31
C LEU A 630 -24.85 50.44 9.94
N ARG A 631 -24.42 50.18 11.17
CA ARG A 631 -24.74 48.96 11.94
C ARG A 631 -26.23 48.71 12.11
N LEU A 632 -27.04 49.78 12.17
CA LEU A 632 -28.50 49.70 12.32
C LEU A 632 -29.20 48.91 11.19
N TYR A 633 -28.58 48.81 10.01
CA TYR A 633 -29.18 48.13 8.85
C TYR A 633 -28.80 46.64 8.76
N ILE A 634 -27.81 46.17 9.53
CA ILE A 634 -27.29 44.80 9.45
C ILE A 634 -28.36 43.73 9.78
N PRO A 635 -29.19 43.87 10.83
CA PRO A 635 -30.22 42.86 11.13
C PRO A 635 -31.22 42.65 9.99
N ASN A 636 -31.62 43.73 9.32
CA ASN A 636 -32.54 43.66 8.17
C ASN A 636 -31.87 43.01 6.95
N LEU A 637 -30.59 43.35 6.69
CA LEU A 637 -29.84 42.79 5.56
C LEU A 637 -29.51 41.29 5.76
N LEU A 638 -29.37 40.81 7.01
CA LEU A 638 -29.25 39.37 7.31
C LEU A 638 -30.52 38.59 6.95
N GLN A 639 -31.66 39.27 6.92
CA GLN A 639 -32.97 38.72 6.57
C GLN A 639 -33.43 39.13 5.16
N ASP A 640 -32.55 39.72 4.33
CA ASP A 640 -32.89 40.18 2.98
C ASP A 640 -33.43 39.04 2.11
N GLU A 641 -34.43 39.34 1.28
CA GLU A 641 -35.01 38.38 0.35
C GLU A 641 -33.94 37.80 -0.58
N SER A 642 -33.00 38.63 -1.03
CA SER A 642 -31.89 38.20 -1.87
C SER A 642 -30.83 37.42 -1.09
N LEU A 643 -30.52 36.23 -1.59
CA LEU A 643 -29.38 35.43 -1.13
C LEU A 643 -28.04 36.12 -1.43
N ARG A 644 -27.94 36.92 -2.50
CA ARG A 644 -26.69 37.60 -2.86
C ARG A 644 -26.36 38.70 -1.86
N VAL A 645 -27.37 39.43 -1.39
CA VAL A 645 -27.23 40.45 -0.33
C VAL A 645 -26.78 39.78 0.97
N ARG A 646 -27.47 38.72 1.39
CA ARG A 646 -27.09 37.95 2.59
C ARG A 646 -25.65 37.45 2.53
N ARG A 647 -25.23 36.84 1.42
CA ARG A 647 -23.83 36.37 1.23
C ARG A 647 -22.81 37.51 1.34
N ALA A 648 -23.05 38.62 0.65
CA ALA A 648 -22.17 39.79 0.70
C ALA A 648 -22.07 40.38 2.11
N LEU A 649 -23.17 40.35 2.88
CA LEU A 649 -23.17 40.82 4.26
C LEU A 649 -22.38 39.90 5.21
N LEU A 650 -22.45 38.57 5.04
CA LEU A 650 -21.66 37.63 5.86
C LEU A 650 -20.15 37.89 5.68
N GLU A 651 -19.71 38.12 4.45
CA GLU A 651 -18.33 38.51 4.15
C GLU A 651 -17.96 39.86 4.79
N ALA A 652 -18.88 40.83 4.76
CA ALA A 652 -18.68 42.14 5.39
C ALA A 652 -18.58 42.05 6.93
N ILE A 653 -19.39 41.20 7.57
CA ILE A 653 -19.34 40.95 9.02
C ILE A 653 -17.97 40.43 9.44
N ALA A 654 -17.40 39.49 8.68
CA ALA A 654 -16.06 38.98 8.93
C ALA A 654 -14.97 40.02 8.66
N ALA A 655 -15.09 40.78 7.58
CA ALA A 655 -14.12 41.81 7.24
C ALA A 655 -14.01 42.92 8.29
N THR A 656 -15.11 43.18 9.01
CA THR A 656 -15.25 44.27 9.99
C THR A 656 -15.20 43.80 11.45
N ASN A 657 -14.98 42.50 11.69
CA ASN A 657 -14.90 41.88 13.02
C ASN A 657 -16.09 42.22 13.95
N LEU A 658 -17.31 42.21 13.41
CA LEU A 658 -18.53 42.50 14.18
C LEU A 658 -18.94 41.30 15.04
N LYS A 659 -18.32 41.16 16.22
CA LYS A 659 -18.49 40.03 17.15
C LYS A 659 -19.95 39.72 17.51
N GLU A 660 -20.79 40.74 17.64
CA GLU A 660 -22.23 40.59 17.91
C GLU A 660 -22.97 39.75 16.84
N CYS A 661 -22.46 39.72 15.61
CA CYS A 661 -23.06 39.02 14.48
C CYS A 661 -22.47 37.63 14.22
N TYR A 662 -21.49 37.17 15.01
CA TYR A 662 -20.85 35.86 14.85
C TYR A 662 -21.82 34.67 14.94
N PRO A 663 -22.85 34.66 15.82
CA PRO A 663 -23.87 33.61 15.82
C PRO A 663 -24.60 33.47 14.48
N SER A 664 -24.74 34.56 13.71
CA SER A 664 -25.34 34.54 12.38
C SER A 664 -24.45 33.87 11.34
N LEU A 665 -23.12 33.99 11.47
CA LEU A 665 -22.16 33.26 10.65
C LEU A 665 -22.28 31.74 10.89
N LEU A 666 -22.37 31.31 12.15
CA LEU A 666 -22.57 29.90 12.50
C LEU A 666 -23.91 29.36 12.00
N LYS A 667 -24.99 30.14 12.16
CA LYS A 667 -26.30 29.78 11.63
C LYS A 667 -26.28 29.65 10.10
N ALA A 668 -25.52 30.50 9.41
CA ALA A 668 -25.37 30.46 7.96
C ALA A 668 -24.62 29.21 7.44
N LEU A 669 -23.83 28.51 8.26
CA LEU A 669 -23.20 27.22 7.89
C LEU A 669 -24.24 26.11 7.67
N GLN A 670 -25.38 26.16 8.37
CA GLN A 670 -26.43 25.14 8.30
C GLN A 670 -27.05 25.08 6.90
N TYR A 671 -27.34 26.23 6.30
CA TYR A 671 -28.05 26.33 5.04
C TYR A 671 -27.11 26.22 3.83
N LYS A 672 -27.41 25.30 2.92
CA LYS A 672 -26.61 25.06 1.71
C LYS A 672 -26.39 26.33 0.86
N SER A 673 -27.36 27.23 0.82
CA SER A 673 -27.31 28.47 0.02
C SER A 673 -26.36 29.54 0.57
N THR A 674 -26.08 29.56 1.88
CA THR A 674 -25.21 30.55 2.54
C THR A 674 -23.90 29.96 3.06
N ARG A 675 -23.79 28.62 3.12
CA ARG A 675 -22.66 27.90 3.72
C ARG A 675 -21.30 28.32 3.20
N GLU A 676 -21.14 28.45 1.89
CA GLU A 676 -19.86 28.81 1.28
C GLU A 676 -19.38 30.21 1.73
N ALA A 677 -20.28 31.19 1.73
CA ALA A 677 -19.98 32.54 2.22
C ALA A 677 -19.66 32.53 3.72
N ALA A 678 -20.38 31.72 4.51
CA ALA A 678 -20.10 31.56 5.93
C ALA A 678 -18.73 30.91 6.20
N ILE A 679 -18.34 29.89 5.42
CA ILE A 679 -17.02 29.28 5.50
C ILE A 679 -15.93 30.32 5.22
N GLN A 680 -16.05 31.07 4.12
CA GLN A 680 -15.08 32.12 3.76
C GLN A 680 -14.99 33.20 4.84
N ALA A 681 -16.14 33.64 5.36
CA ALA A 681 -16.22 34.63 6.43
C ALA A 681 -15.54 34.14 7.71
N LEU A 682 -15.85 32.92 8.17
CA LEU A 682 -15.27 32.35 9.39
C LEU A 682 -13.77 32.03 9.23
N THR A 683 -13.33 31.58 8.06
CA THR A 683 -11.90 31.40 7.77
C THR A 683 -11.15 32.73 7.82
N ARG A 684 -11.76 33.82 7.33
CA ARG A 684 -11.18 35.17 7.36
C ARG A 684 -11.01 35.72 8.79
N LEU A 685 -11.89 35.35 9.71
CA LEU A 685 -11.76 35.73 11.13
C LEU A 685 -10.50 35.13 11.79
N GLY A 686 -9.96 34.04 11.25
CA GLY A 686 -8.77 33.38 11.81
C GLY A 686 -9.01 32.89 13.23
N ASN A 687 -8.06 33.16 14.13
CA ASN A 687 -8.07 32.64 15.51
C ASN A 687 -9.28 33.09 16.34
N ASP A 688 -9.89 34.24 16.01
CA ASP A 688 -11.08 34.75 16.70
C ASP A 688 -12.30 33.84 16.56
N ALA A 689 -12.31 32.94 15.56
CA ALA A 689 -13.40 32.00 15.34
C ALA A 689 -13.19 30.64 16.02
N LEU A 690 -12.01 30.34 16.59
CA LEU A 690 -11.68 28.98 17.03
C LEU A 690 -12.57 28.47 18.16
N GLU A 691 -12.73 29.22 19.25
CA GLU A 691 -13.55 28.82 20.41
C GLU A 691 -15.01 28.51 20.03
N MET A 692 -15.59 29.37 19.19
CA MET A 692 -16.97 29.21 18.71
C MET A 692 -17.12 28.07 17.69
N LEU A 693 -16.07 27.74 16.93
CA LEU A 693 -16.07 26.60 16.02
C LEU A 693 -15.86 25.28 16.77
N GLU A 694 -14.97 25.25 17.76
CA GLU A 694 -14.70 24.07 18.59
C GLU A 694 -15.94 23.66 19.40
N SER A 695 -16.58 24.62 20.06
CA SER A 695 -17.85 24.38 20.78
C SER A 695 -18.94 23.87 19.85
N LEU A 696 -19.04 24.40 18.62
CA LEU A 696 -20.00 23.91 17.63
C LEU A 696 -19.67 22.49 17.13
N ALA A 697 -18.38 22.17 16.98
CA ALA A 697 -17.92 20.90 16.41
C ALA A 697 -17.97 19.73 17.39
N THR A 698 -17.85 20.01 18.70
CA THR A 698 -17.90 19.02 19.78
C THR A 698 -19.32 18.78 20.31
N ASP A 699 -20.24 19.73 20.13
CA ASP A 699 -21.64 19.60 20.57
C ASP A 699 -22.40 18.50 19.82
N SER A 700 -22.69 17.40 20.51
CA SER A 700 -23.39 16.23 19.95
C SER A 700 -24.86 16.47 19.60
N TYR A 701 -25.47 17.57 20.08
CA TYR A 701 -26.83 17.96 19.73
C TYR A 701 -26.92 18.74 18.41
N LYS A 702 -25.78 19.09 17.81
CA LYS A 702 -25.74 19.76 16.51
C LYS A 702 -25.72 18.74 15.37
N PRO A 703 -26.35 19.04 14.22
CA PRO A 703 -26.33 18.16 13.06
C PRO A 703 -24.89 17.83 12.63
N GLU A 704 -24.65 16.56 12.28
CA GLU A 704 -23.31 16.09 11.88
C GLU A 704 -22.68 16.95 10.78
N ILE A 705 -23.46 17.32 9.76
CA ILE A 705 -23.01 18.20 8.66
C ILE A 705 -22.42 19.50 9.22
N LEU A 706 -23.06 20.10 10.22
CA LEU A 706 -22.64 21.37 10.81
C LEU A 706 -21.32 21.21 11.58
N ARG A 707 -21.18 20.12 12.35
CA ARG A 707 -19.94 19.78 13.06
C ARG A 707 -18.78 19.54 12.09
N THR A 708 -19.02 18.78 11.02
CA THR A 708 -18.04 18.55 9.95
C THR A 708 -17.60 19.86 9.29
N GLN A 709 -18.53 20.78 9.02
CA GLN A 709 -18.16 22.10 8.48
C GLN A 709 -17.33 22.92 9.47
N ALA A 710 -17.63 22.87 10.77
CA ALA A 710 -16.85 23.57 11.78
C ALA A 710 -15.39 23.08 11.82
N TRP A 711 -15.17 21.74 11.81
CA TRP A 711 -13.83 21.16 11.64
C TRP A 711 -13.15 21.64 10.35
N GLN A 712 -13.88 21.64 9.22
CA GLN A 712 -13.33 22.07 7.93
C GLN A 712 -12.90 23.53 7.93
N VAL A 713 -13.67 24.42 8.58
CA VAL A 713 -13.32 25.84 8.72
C VAL A 713 -12.06 26.00 9.56
N MET A 714 -11.92 25.28 10.68
CA MET A 714 -10.68 25.27 11.49
C MET A 714 -9.47 24.80 10.68
N GLY A 715 -9.64 23.76 9.86
CA GLY A 715 -8.62 23.31 8.93
C GLY A 715 -8.21 24.36 7.89
N ASN A 716 -9.17 25.12 7.36
CA ASN A 716 -8.91 26.19 6.40
C ASN A 716 -8.24 27.42 7.04
N ILE A 717 -8.43 27.67 8.34
CA ILE A 717 -7.74 28.75 9.08
C ILE A 717 -6.24 28.49 9.09
N GLY A 718 -5.82 27.24 9.34
CA GLY A 718 -4.45 26.79 9.13
C GLY A 718 -3.37 27.47 9.98
N THR A 719 -3.75 28.13 11.08
CA THR A 719 -2.83 28.70 12.07
C THR A 719 -2.32 27.62 13.04
N ASN A 720 -1.25 27.90 13.78
CA ASN A 720 -0.71 26.94 14.76
C ASN A 720 -1.74 26.65 15.87
N GLU A 721 -2.50 27.65 16.31
CA GLU A 721 -3.56 27.49 17.30
C GLU A 721 -4.72 26.64 16.78
N ALA A 722 -5.09 26.79 15.50
CA ALA A 722 -6.10 25.94 14.87
C ALA A 722 -5.64 24.48 14.75
N LEU A 723 -4.36 24.27 14.43
CA LEU A 723 -3.75 22.94 14.38
C LEU A 723 -3.69 22.28 15.76
N ASP A 724 -3.28 23.02 16.79
CA ASP A 724 -3.26 22.54 18.18
C ASP A 724 -4.68 22.11 18.61
N CYS A 725 -5.69 22.95 18.36
CA CYS A 725 -7.09 22.62 18.64
C CYS A 725 -7.56 21.34 17.93
N LEU A 726 -7.19 21.15 16.65
CA LEU A 726 -7.52 19.94 15.89
C LEU A 726 -6.84 18.69 16.47
N ILE A 727 -5.59 18.78 16.90
CA ILE A 727 -4.83 17.66 17.47
C ILE A 727 -5.34 17.29 18.85
N ASP A 728 -5.62 18.27 19.71
CA ASP A 728 -6.17 18.04 21.04
C ASP A 728 -7.53 17.32 20.96
N ASN A 729 -8.37 17.73 20.01
CA ASN A 729 -9.65 17.09 19.75
C ASN A 729 -9.51 15.73 19.03
N LEU A 730 -8.44 15.48 18.28
CA LEU A 730 -8.21 14.18 17.62
C LEU A 730 -8.10 13.04 18.64
N LEU A 731 -7.44 13.29 19.77
CA LEU A 731 -7.18 12.31 20.83
C LEU A 731 -8.46 11.82 21.51
N THR A 732 -9.49 12.67 21.59
CA THR A 732 -10.75 12.39 22.27
C THR A 732 -11.91 12.09 21.31
N ALA A 733 -11.84 12.58 20.07
CA ALA A 733 -12.87 12.34 19.06
C ALA A 733 -12.90 10.87 18.61
N TRP A 734 -14.09 10.40 18.22
CA TRP A 734 -14.34 9.08 17.63
C TRP A 734 -15.18 9.18 16.36
N GLY A 735 -15.30 8.07 15.62
CA GLY A 735 -16.20 7.96 14.47
C GLY A 735 -15.93 8.99 13.36
N SER A 736 -16.98 9.73 12.97
CA SER A 736 -16.93 10.68 11.87
C SER A 736 -16.15 11.96 12.19
N ASN A 737 -16.17 12.42 13.44
CA ASN A 737 -15.36 13.55 13.90
C ASN A 737 -13.87 13.24 13.75
N ARG A 738 -13.42 12.09 14.28
CA ARG A 738 -12.03 11.61 14.13
C ARG A 738 -11.64 11.50 12.66
N ARG A 739 -12.49 10.90 11.81
CA ARG A 739 -12.23 10.78 10.37
C ARG A 739 -12.06 12.15 9.69
N THR A 740 -12.90 13.12 10.06
CA THR A 740 -12.87 14.48 9.50
C THR A 740 -11.58 15.20 9.88
N ILE A 741 -11.24 15.19 11.18
CA ILE A 741 -10.01 15.80 11.70
C ILE A 741 -8.78 15.15 11.04
N LEU A 742 -8.72 13.82 10.98
CA LEU A 742 -7.62 13.10 10.32
C LEU A 742 -7.45 13.46 8.84
N ARG A 743 -8.56 13.61 8.09
CA ARG A 743 -8.51 14.04 6.69
C ARG A 743 -7.99 15.46 6.52
N ILE A 744 -8.41 16.36 7.40
CA ILE A 744 -7.94 17.75 7.41
C ILE A 744 -6.42 17.77 7.66
N LEU A 745 -5.97 17.12 8.74
CA LEU A 745 -4.55 17.08 9.09
C LEU A 745 -3.71 16.41 7.99
N LEU A 746 -4.21 15.33 7.38
CA LEU A 746 -3.51 14.65 6.30
C LEU A 746 -3.40 15.52 5.04
N ARG A 747 -4.47 16.26 4.71
CA ARG A 747 -4.48 17.20 3.59
C ARG A 747 -3.44 18.30 3.81
N LEU A 748 -3.43 18.90 5.00
CA LEU A 748 -2.46 19.94 5.37
C LEU A 748 -1.02 19.41 5.38
N PHE A 749 -0.82 18.14 5.79
CA PHE A 749 0.47 17.46 5.73
C PHE A 749 0.95 17.22 4.29
N GLN A 750 0.04 16.95 3.34
CA GLN A 750 0.39 16.63 1.94
C GLN A 750 0.52 17.85 1.02
N GLU A 751 -0.35 18.86 1.18
CA GLU A 751 -0.32 20.09 0.36
C GLU A 751 0.94 20.94 0.60
N THR A 752 1.64 20.74 1.72
CA THR A 752 2.77 21.58 2.16
C THR A 752 4.14 21.09 1.70
N GLY A 753 4.21 20.08 0.83
CA GLY A 753 5.45 19.59 0.21
C GLY A 753 6.31 20.64 -0.53
N LEU A 754 5.76 21.84 -0.78
CA LEU A 754 6.45 23.00 -1.39
C LEU A 754 6.77 24.14 -0.39
N LYS A 755 6.18 24.15 0.82
CA LYS A 755 6.38 25.18 1.85
C LYS A 755 6.27 24.56 3.23
N ARG A 756 7.39 24.05 3.77
CA ARG A 756 7.51 23.74 5.20
C ARG A 756 7.27 25.00 6.03
N SER A 757 6.11 25.12 6.68
CA SER A 757 5.96 26.00 7.84
C SER A 757 6.35 25.21 9.09
N GLN A 758 7.33 25.71 9.85
CA GLN A 758 7.83 25.08 11.08
C GLN A 758 6.74 24.68 12.10
N GLY A 759 5.55 25.30 12.03
CA GLY A 759 4.43 25.01 12.92
C GLY A 759 3.73 23.67 12.70
N ILE A 760 3.64 23.17 11.46
CA ILE A 760 3.01 21.86 11.18
C ILE A 760 3.91 20.72 11.66
N ASP A 761 5.21 20.84 11.42
CA ASP A 761 6.20 19.87 11.91
C ASP A 761 6.17 19.84 13.45
N ALA A 762 6.15 21.00 14.13
CA ALA A 762 6.06 21.06 15.60
C ALA A 762 4.75 20.47 16.17
N ALA A 763 3.62 20.69 15.49
CA ALA A 763 2.33 20.16 15.90
C ALA A 763 2.23 18.63 15.67
N LEU A 764 2.75 18.12 14.55
CA LEU A 764 2.81 16.68 14.30
C LEU A 764 3.88 15.97 15.14
N ASP A 765 4.97 16.64 15.49
CA ASP A 765 5.97 16.14 16.44
C ASP A 765 5.36 15.96 17.83
N ARG A 766 4.38 16.80 18.23
CA ARG A 766 3.61 16.62 19.47
C ARG A 766 2.74 15.37 19.45
N LEU A 767 2.07 15.09 18.33
CA LEU A 767 1.36 13.82 18.15
C LEU A 767 2.37 12.65 18.20
N GLY A 768 3.54 12.86 17.60
CA GLY A 768 4.64 11.91 17.56
C GLY A 768 4.28 10.62 16.83
N ARG A 769 5.29 9.79 16.57
CA ARG A 769 5.06 8.43 16.06
C ARG A 769 4.23 7.61 17.06
N ASP A 770 4.55 7.73 18.35
CA ASP A 770 3.91 6.96 19.42
C ASP A 770 2.42 7.29 19.57
N GLY A 771 2.01 8.56 19.42
CA GLY A 771 0.60 8.93 19.48
C GLY A 771 -0.20 8.42 18.29
N VAL A 772 0.37 8.42 17.08
CA VAL A 772 -0.25 7.78 15.90
C VAL A 772 -0.37 6.28 16.11
N GLU A 773 0.68 5.62 16.60
CA GLU A 773 0.65 4.19 16.90
C GLU A 773 -0.40 3.85 17.97
N HIS A 774 -0.58 4.72 18.96
CA HIS A 774 -1.65 4.58 19.95
C HIS A 774 -3.05 4.72 19.34
N LEU A 775 -3.26 5.66 18.43
CA LEU A 775 -4.53 5.78 17.71
C LEU A 775 -4.80 4.55 16.82
N ILE A 776 -3.76 4.01 16.16
CA ILE A 776 -3.87 2.75 15.40
C ILE A 776 -4.25 1.60 16.33
N TYR A 777 -3.64 1.52 17.51
CA TYR A 777 -3.98 0.54 18.54
C TYR A 777 -5.46 0.65 18.93
N GLN A 778 -5.96 1.85 19.20
CA GLN A 778 -7.37 2.09 19.54
C GLN A 778 -8.32 1.60 18.43
N GLU A 779 -8.03 1.91 17.17
CA GLU A 779 -8.85 1.46 16.02
C GLU A 779 -8.81 -0.06 15.87
N LEU A 780 -7.65 -0.70 16.08
CA LEU A 780 -7.52 -2.16 16.04
C LEU A 780 -8.33 -2.85 17.14
N THR A 781 -8.28 -2.32 18.36
CA THR A 781 -9.07 -2.81 19.50
C THR A 781 -10.56 -2.70 19.21
N PHE A 782 -11.00 -1.56 18.67
CA PHE A 782 -12.39 -1.35 18.28
C PHE A 782 -12.84 -2.34 17.21
N ILE A 783 -12.04 -2.55 16.16
CA ILE A 783 -12.33 -3.56 15.13
C ILE A 783 -12.41 -4.97 15.72
N GLY A 784 -11.52 -5.29 16.67
CA GLY A 784 -11.54 -6.55 17.40
C GLY A 784 -12.85 -6.80 18.13
N GLN A 785 -13.40 -5.78 18.80
CA GLN A 785 -14.71 -5.87 19.46
C GLN A 785 -15.84 -6.08 18.44
N MET A 786 -15.79 -5.43 17.28
CA MET A 786 -16.79 -5.62 16.22
C MET A 786 -16.75 -7.06 15.67
N TYR A 787 -15.56 -7.64 15.46
CA TYR A 787 -15.47 -9.05 15.06
C TYR A 787 -15.95 -10.00 16.14
N GLY A 788 -15.63 -9.75 17.41
CA GLY A 788 -16.17 -10.53 18.53
C GLY A 788 -17.70 -10.51 18.56
N ALA A 789 -18.30 -9.34 18.30
CA ALA A 789 -19.75 -9.20 18.19
C ALA A 789 -20.33 -9.95 16.99
N LEU A 790 -19.68 -9.92 15.82
CA LEU A 790 -20.11 -10.65 14.63
C LEU A 790 -20.04 -12.18 14.78
N ILE A 791 -19.13 -12.68 15.61
CA ILE A 791 -19.06 -14.10 15.96
C ILE A 791 -20.23 -14.50 16.86
N ASP A 792 -20.44 -13.77 17.95
CA ASP A 792 -21.47 -14.09 18.95
C ASP A 792 -22.89 -13.82 18.44
N LEU A 793 -23.04 -12.92 17.46
CA LEU A 793 -24.30 -12.59 16.78
C LEU A 793 -24.33 -13.18 15.36
N SER A 794 -23.70 -14.34 15.15
CA SER A 794 -23.70 -15.01 13.85
C SER A 794 -25.11 -15.39 13.38
N VAL A 795 -25.25 -15.65 12.08
CA VAL A 795 -26.54 -16.04 11.48
C VAL A 795 -27.07 -17.35 12.08
N ASP A 796 -26.17 -18.23 12.51
CA ASP A 796 -26.52 -19.51 13.13
C ASP A 796 -27.10 -19.34 14.54
N GLU A 797 -26.65 -18.31 15.28
CA GLU A 797 -27.08 -18.01 16.65
C GLU A 797 -28.36 -17.16 16.70
N VAL A 798 -28.48 -16.16 15.82
CA VAL A 798 -29.61 -15.22 15.82
C VAL A 798 -30.05 -14.91 14.39
N GLN A 799 -31.26 -15.35 14.06
CA GLN A 799 -31.89 -15.10 12.76
C GLN A 799 -32.90 -13.95 12.84
N GLY A 800 -33.16 -13.32 11.69
CA GLY A 800 -34.19 -12.28 11.57
C GLY A 800 -33.65 -10.97 11.03
N ARG A 801 -34.56 -10.13 10.54
CA ARG A 801 -34.24 -8.86 9.89
C ARG A 801 -33.47 -7.91 10.81
N GLU A 802 -33.87 -7.79 12.08
CA GLU A 802 -33.21 -6.89 13.03
C GLU A 802 -31.77 -7.35 13.34
N ALA A 803 -31.52 -8.66 13.35
CA ALA A 803 -30.19 -9.22 13.52
C ALA A 803 -29.31 -8.93 12.30
N ASP A 804 -29.86 -9.04 11.09
CA ASP A 804 -29.17 -8.68 9.85
C ASP A 804 -28.82 -7.19 9.78
N LEU A 805 -29.72 -6.32 10.23
CA LEU A 805 -29.47 -4.87 10.30
C LEU A 805 -28.33 -4.54 11.28
N LEU A 806 -28.33 -5.14 12.47
CA LEU A 806 -27.23 -4.96 13.43
C LEU A 806 -25.91 -5.50 12.88
N ARG A 807 -25.90 -6.70 12.27
CA ARG A 807 -24.70 -7.26 11.64
C ARG A 807 -24.15 -6.34 10.53
N GLY A 808 -25.02 -5.79 9.68
CA GLY A 808 -24.65 -4.82 8.66
C GLY A 808 -24.02 -3.56 9.28
N ALA A 809 -24.66 -2.99 10.31
CA ALA A 809 -24.14 -1.81 11.01
C ALA A 809 -22.76 -2.06 11.65
N LEU A 810 -22.52 -3.25 12.22
CA LEU A 810 -21.20 -3.63 12.77
C LEU A 810 -20.13 -3.77 11.67
N GLN A 811 -20.50 -4.28 10.49
CA GLN A 811 -19.59 -4.36 9.34
C GLN A 811 -19.25 -2.98 8.78
N ASP A 812 -20.21 -2.05 8.75
CA ASP A 812 -19.98 -0.67 8.34
C ASP A 812 -19.03 0.04 9.32
N LEU A 813 -19.23 -0.13 10.63
CA LEU A 813 -18.32 0.38 11.66
C LEU A 813 -16.90 -0.17 11.51
N GLN A 814 -16.76 -1.47 11.22
CA GLN A 814 -15.48 -2.11 10.95
C GLN A 814 -14.81 -1.53 9.69
N THR A 815 -15.57 -1.27 8.64
CA THR A 815 -15.06 -0.72 7.38
C THR A 815 -14.57 0.72 7.59
N ASP A 816 -15.34 1.54 8.29
CA ASP A 816 -14.97 2.91 8.63
C ASP A 816 -13.73 2.99 9.54
N ALA A 817 -13.58 2.06 10.48
CA ALA A 817 -12.38 1.96 11.31
C ALA A 817 -11.13 1.58 10.51
N VAL A 818 -11.27 0.67 9.53
CA VAL A 818 -10.17 0.34 8.61
C VAL A 818 -9.78 1.54 7.75
N ASP A 819 -10.75 2.31 7.28
CA ASP A 819 -10.48 3.56 6.55
C ASP A 819 -9.70 4.58 7.40
N ARG A 820 -10.08 4.77 8.67
CA ARG A 820 -9.34 5.63 9.60
C ARG A 820 -7.93 5.12 9.85
N MET A 821 -7.76 3.81 10.02
CA MET A 821 -6.46 3.16 10.15
C MET A 821 -5.56 3.44 8.94
N PHE A 822 -6.08 3.37 7.70
CA PHE A 822 -5.30 3.74 6.52
C PHE A 822 -4.87 5.20 6.51
N ILE A 823 -5.71 6.12 7.00
CA ILE A 823 -5.33 7.52 7.15
C ILE A 823 -4.19 7.67 8.18
N LEU A 824 -4.32 7.02 9.34
CA LEU A 824 -3.29 7.02 10.39
C LEU A 824 -1.95 6.48 9.88
N LEU A 825 -1.97 5.36 9.15
CA LEU A 825 -0.78 4.77 8.55
C LEU A 825 -0.06 5.72 7.60
N ARG A 826 -0.76 6.63 6.91
CA ARG A 826 -0.15 7.63 6.02
C ARG A 826 0.63 8.72 6.77
N PHE A 827 0.49 8.85 8.09
CA PHE A 827 1.30 9.78 8.89
C PHE A 827 2.66 9.19 9.26
N ILE A 828 2.74 7.87 9.47
CA ILE A 828 3.97 7.18 9.95
C ILE A 828 4.69 6.35 8.87
N SER A 829 4.06 6.18 7.72
CA SER A 829 4.59 5.41 6.60
C SER A 829 4.43 6.20 5.29
N PRO A 830 5.25 5.94 4.25
CA PRO A 830 5.16 6.63 2.97
C PRO A 830 3.72 6.70 2.45
N PRO A 831 3.12 7.92 2.34
CA PRO A 831 1.69 8.06 2.05
C PRO A 831 1.27 7.41 0.72
N SER A 832 2.16 7.45 -0.27
CA SER A 832 1.98 6.84 -1.58
C SER A 832 1.93 5.31 -1.51
N ALA A 833 2.81 4.69 -0.72
CA ALA A 833 2.83 3.23 -0.53
C ALA A 833 1.56 2.74 0.18
N ILE A 834 1.12 3.45 1.24
CA ILE A 834 -0.11 3.09 1.96
C ILE A 834 -1.34 3.27 1.07
N GLN A 835 -1.41 4.33 0.26
CA GLN A 835 -2.51 4.55 -0.68
C GLN A 835 -2.53 3.48 -1.79
N ALA A 836 -1.36 3.14 -2.35
CA ALA A 836 -1.24 2.07 -3.34
C ALA A 836 -1.67 0.71 -2.78
N ALA A 837 -1.32 0.43 -1.51
CA ALA A 837 -1.79 -0.75 -0.81
C ALA A 837 -3.32 -0.75 -0.66
N GLN A 838 -3.91 0.36 -0.20
CA GLN A 838 -5.36 0.47 0.00
C GLN A 838 -6.14 0.22 -1.29
N VAL A 839 -5.73 0.83 -2.41
CA VAL A 839 -6.35 0.61 -3.72
C VAL A 839 -6.18 -0.85 -4.17
N SER A 840 -4.97 -1.39 -4.03
CA SER A 840 -4.67 -2.77 -4.43
C SER A 840 -5.52 -3.81 -3.67
N LEU A 841 -5.86 -3.53 -2.40
CA LEU A 841 -6.69 -4.40 -1.56
C LEU A 841 -8.14 -4.51 -2.03
N GLN A 842 -8.65 -3.52 -2.75
CA GLN A 842 -10.02 -3.51 -3.31
C GLN A 842 -10.13 -4.30 -4.62
N GLY A 843 -9.01 -4.68 -5.24
CA GLY A 843 -8.97 -5.39 -6.52
C GLY A 843 -9.16 -6.92 -6.43
N SER A 844 -8.67 -7.62 -7.46
CA SER A 844 -8.66 -9.09 -7.55
C SER A 844 -7.83 -9.75 -6.43
N SER A 845 -7.92 -11.07 -6.26
CA SER A 845 -7.11 -11.81 -5.25
C SER A 845 -5.60 -11.54 -5.40
N ALA A 846 -5.10 -11.47 -6.64
CA ALA A 846 -3.71 -11.15 -6.93
C ALA A 846 -3.35 -9.69 -6.58
N SER A 847 -4.23 -8.73 -6.91
CA SER A 847 -4.08 -7.33 -6.51
C SER A 847 -4.10 -7.17 -4.99
N ARG A 848 -4.99 -7.89 -4.30
CA ARG A 848 -5.05 -7.88 -2.84
C ARG A 848 -3.75 -8.41 -2.26
N ALA A 849 -3.25 -9.55 -2.73
CA ALA A 849 -1.96 -10.09 -2.30
C ALA A 849 -0.81 -9.07 -2.43
N ARG A 850 -0.78 -8.32 -3.54
CA ARG A 850 0.16 -7.23 -3.79
C ARG A 850 -0.01 -6.08 -2.81
N GLY A 851 -1.22 -5.57 -2.60
CA GLY A 851 -1.46 -4.44 -1.68
C GLY A 851 -1.06 -4.76 -0.25
N LEU A 852 -1.40 -5.97 0.18
CA LEU A 852 -1.12 -6.48 1.49
C LEU A 852 0.41 -6.70 1.67
N GLU A 853 1.14 -6.97 0.58
CA GLU A 853 2.60 -7.10 0.57
C GLU A 853 3.34 -5.77 0.49
N ILE A 854 2.76 -4.76 -0.15
CA ILE A 854 3.22 -3.38 -0.01
C ILE A 854 3.20 -3.01 1.47
N LEU A 855 2.10 -3.29 2.18
CA LEU A 855 2.03 -3.07 3.63
C LEU A 855 3.08 -3.86 4.41
N ASP A 856 3.33 -5.13 4.06
CA ASP A 856 4.33 -5.94 4.74
C ASP A 856 5.74 -5.32 4.63
N ASN A 857 6.10 -4.76 3.48
CA ASN A 857 7.41 -4.12 3.30
C ASN A 857 7.46 -2.66 3.79
N THR A 858 6.31 -2.00 3.95
CA THR A 858 6.23 -0.57 4.27
C THR A 858 6.00 -0.34 5.76
N LEU A 859 5.23 -1.19 6.42
CA LEU A 859 4.86 -1.03 7.81
C LEU A 859 6.02 -1.43 8.73
N ASP A 860 6.50 -0.47 9.50
CA ASP A 860 7.45 -0.66 10.58
C ASP A 860 6.74 -0.34 11.91
N ILE A 861 5.80 -1.17 12.33
CA ILE A 861 5.05 -0.95 13.58
C ILE A 861 4.82 -2.27 14.33
N PRO A 862 4.73 -2.25 15.67
CA PRO A 862 4.52 -3.47 16.46
C PRO A 862 3.26 -4.25 16.05
N SER A 863 2.20 -3.53 15.69
CA SER A 863 0.90 -4.10 15.28
C SER A 863 0.84 -4.58 13.82
N LYS A 864 1.97 -4.58 13.09
CA LYS A 864 2.06 -4.98 11.68
C LYS A 864 1.37 -6.33 11.40
N ARG A 865 1.69 -7.37 12.18
CA ARG A 865 1.11 -8.72 11.98
C ARG A 865 -0.41 -8.73 12.12
N ALA A 866 -0.95 -7.97 13.09
CA ALA A 866 -2.38 -7.84 13.31
C ALA A 866 -3.06 -7.17 12.11
N ILE A 867 -2.49 -6.06 11.61
CA ILE A 867 -3.02 -5.32 10.45
C ILE A 867 -3.03 -6.20 9.20
N LEU A 868 -1.92 -6.89 8.89
CA LEU A 868 -1.83 -7.78 7.73
C LEU A 868 -2.84 -8.92 7.81
N THR A 869 -3.06 -9.48 8.99
CA THR A 869 -4.04 -10.56 9.19
C THR A 869 -5.47 -10.06 9.03
N LEU A 870 -5.77 -8.88 9.58
CA LEU A 870 -7.09 -8.26 9.53
C LEU A 870 -7.50 -7.90 8.10
N LEU A 871 -6.56 -7.43 7.29
CA LEU A 871 -6.76 -7.09 5.88
C LEU A 871 -6.73 -8.31 4.96
N ASP A 872 -6.31 -9.48 5.43
CA ASP A 872 -6.39 -10.73 4.67
C ASP A 872 -7.83 -11.29 4.65
N ARG A 873 -8.15 -12.15 3.68
CA ARG A 873 -9.45 -12.85 3.59
C ARG A 873 -9.47 -14.06 4.53
N ARG A 874 -9.49 -13.78 5.83
CA ARG A 874 -9.60 -14.77 6.90
C ARG A 874 -10.97 -14.73 7.57
N SER A 875 -11.35 -15.84 8.20
CA SER A 875 -12.59 -15.90 9.00
C SER A 875 -12.50 -14.93 10.19
N TRP A 876 -13.66 -14.49 10.70
CA TRP A 876 -13.68 -13.59 11.85
C TRP A 876 -13.02 -14.22 13.09
N GLN A 877 -13.16 -15.53 13.27
CA GLN A 877 -12.52 -16.29 14.36
C GLN A 877 -10.99 -16.20 14.29
N GLU A 878 -10.39 -16.42 13.11
CA GLU A 878 -8.94 -16.31 12.94
C GLU A 878 -8.44 -14.88 13.18
N LYS A 879 -9.22 -13.87 12.75
CA LYS A 879 -8.87 -12.46 12.98
C LYS A 879 -8.88 -12.11 14.46
N VAL A 880 -9.92 -12.51 15.19
CA VAL A 880 -10.04 -12.29 16.64
C VAL A 880 -8.93 -13.01 17.38
N GLN A 881 -8.59 -14.24 17.00
CA GLN A 881 -7.50 -14.99 17.61
C GLN A 881 -6.16 -14.25 17.48
N VAL A 882 -5.81 -13.77 16.29
CA VAL A 882 -4.56 -13.02 16.09
C VAL A 882 -4.54 -11.69 16.85
N LEU A 883 -5.68 -11.00 16.95
CA LEU A 883 -5.78 -9.79 17.77
C LEU A 883 -5.60 -10.11 19.26
N SER A 884 -6.13 -11.25 19.72
CA SER A 884 -5.96 -11.72 21.09
C SER A 884 -4.51 -12.13 21.39
N ASP A 885 -3.87 -12.88 20.49
CA ASP A 885 -2.46 -13.28 20.62
C ASP A 885 -1.53 -12.05 20.64
N SER A 886 -1.91 -10.99 19.93
CA SER A 886 -1.20 -9.71 19.90
C SER A 886 -1.50 -8.82 21.12
N HIS A 887 -2.25 -9.33 22.12
CA HIS A 887 -2.66 -8.60 23.32
C HIS A 887 -3.45 -7.31 23.03
N LEU A 888 -4.07 -7.21 21.85
CA LEU A 888 -4.89 -6.05 21.47
C LEU A 888 -6.30 -6.13 22.06
N ILE A 889 -6.83 -7.35 22.22
CA ILE A 889 -8.14 -7.62 22.80
C ILE A 889 -8.10 -8.86 23.69
N THR A 890 -9.02 -8.92 24.65
CA THR A 890 -9.34 -10.16 25.36
C THR A 890 -10.72 -10.60 24.90
N TYR A 891 -10.79 -11.53 23.95
CA TYR A 891 -12.07 -12.05 23.49
C TYR A 891 -12.54 -13.18 24.39
N GLN A 892 -13.72 -13.00 24.98
CA GLN A 892 -14.48 -14.03 25.68
C GLN A 892 -15.80 -14.22 24.94
N PRO A 893 -16.17 -15.45 24.54
CA PRO A 893 -17.47 -15.73 23.96
C PRO A 893 -18.59 -15.35 24.93
N LEU A 894 -19.57 -14.57 24.47
CA LEU A 894 -20.75 -14.20 25.24
C LEU A 894 -21.99 -14.79 24.59
N THR A 895 -23.06 -14.94 25.37
CA THR A 895 -24.38 -15.21 24.80
C THR A 895 -24.81 -14.03 23.94
N PRO A 896 -25.64 -14.23 22.89
CA PRO A 896 -26.11 -13.14 22.03
C PRO A 896 -26.68 -11.93 22.79
N SER A 897 -27.48 -12.19 23.82
CA SER A 897 -28.03 -11.14 24.70
C SER A 897 -26.97 -10.46 25.56
N GLY A 898 -25.99 -11.20 26.06
CA GLY A 898 -24.83 -10.66 26.78
C GLY A 898 -23.97 -9.78 25.88
N ARG A 899 -23.71 -10.20 24.64
CA ARG A 899 -22.97 -9.43 23.64
C ARG A 899 -23.68 -8.14 23.28
N LEU A 900 -25.00 -8.17 23.12
CA LEU A 900 -25.79 -6.97 22.84
C LEU A 900 -25.70 -5.94 23.98
N ARG A 901 -25.80 -6.38 25.24
CA ARG A 901 -25.60 -5.49 26.40
C ARG A 901 -24.20 -4.89 26.41
N TYR A 902 -23.17 -5.71 26.14
CA TYR A 902 -21.80 -5.24 26.05
C TYR A 902 -21.61 -4.18 24.93
N LEU A 903 -22.27 -4.34 23.78
CA LEU A 903 -22.28 -3.31 22.73
C LEU A 903 -22.91 -2.00 23.22
N LEU A 904 -24.01 -2.07 23.97
CA LEU A 904 -24.64 -0.88 24.55
C LEU A 904 -23.78 -0.19 25.62
N ASP A 905 -22.93 -0.94 26.33
CA ASP A 905 -21.94 -0.35 27.24
C ASP A 905 -20.85 0.42 26.48
N LEU A 906 -20.58 0.04 25.22
CA LEU A 906 -19.68 0.73 24.29
C LEU A 906 -20.37 1.86 23.49
N ARG A 907 -21.54 2.33 23.92
CA ARG A 907 -22.39 3.27 23.15
C ARG A 907 -21.69 4.51 22.60
N TYR A 908 -20.70 5.05 23.30
CA TYR A 908 -19.97 6.26 22.87
C TYR A 908 -19.08 6.03 21.64
N PHE A 909 -18.79 4.77 21.31
CA PHE A 909 -17.96 4.38 20.16
C PHE A 909 -18.79 3.86 18.98
N LEU A 910 -20.07 3.54 19.22
CA LEU A 910 -20.97 3.04 18.19
C LEU A 910 -21.57 4.20 17.38
N SER A 911 -21.97 3.91 16.15
CA SER A 911 -22.79 4.83 15.37
C SER A 911 -24.21 4.85 15.93
N ASP A 912 -24.88 6.00 15.77
CA ASP A 912 -26.30 6.15 16.12
C ASP A 912 -27.15 5.03 15.52
N TRP A 913 -26.86 4.64 14.27
CA TRP A 913 -27.55 3.56 13.59
C TRP A 913 -27.34 2.18 14.25
N ALA A 914 -26.10 1.85 14.63
CA ALA A 914 -25.82 0.61 15.33
C ALA A 914 -26.51 0.56 16.71
N LEU A 915 -26.58 1.69 17.41
CA LEU A 915 -27.33 1.81 18.67
C LEU A 915 -28.82 1.55 18.49
N ALA A 916 -29.45 2.16 17.48
CA ALA A 916 -30.84 1.91 17.17
C ALA A 916 -31.09 0.42 16.84
N CYS A 917 -30.21 -0.20 16.05
CA CYS A 917 -30.27 -1.62 15.72
C CYS A 917 -30.18 -2.52 16.97
N CYS A 918 -29.34 -2.16 17.96
CA CYS A 918 -29.29 -2.88 19.24
C CYS A 918 -30.65 -2.87 19.96
N PHE A 919 -31.33 -1.74 20.04
CA PHE A 919 -32.66 -1.67 20.70
C PHE A 919 -33.74 -2.41 19.91
N HIS A 920 -33.72 -2.33 18.57
CA HIS A 920 -34.66 -3.09 17.74
C HIS A 920 -34.45 -4.60 17.84
N LEU A 921 -33.19 -5.07 17.88
CA LEU A 921 -32.90 -6.49 18.08
C LEU A 921 -33.29 -6.94 19.50
N ALA A 922 -33.01 -6.13 20.53
CA ALA A 922 -33.43 -6.44 21.89
C ALA A 922 -34.96 -6.53 22.01
N ARG A 923 -35.70 -5.68 21.29
CA ARG A 923 -37.16 -5.71 21.22
C ARG A 923 -37.66 -7.01 20.58
N ASP A 924 -37.14 -7.33 19.39
CA ASP A 924 -37.54 -8.51 18.61
C ASP A 924 -37.29 -9.81 19.37
N GLN A 925 -36.10 -9.93 19.97
CA GLN A 925 -35.68 -11.11 20.73
C GLN A 925 -36.13 -11.10 22.20
N ARG A 926 -36.83 -10.03 22.63
CA ARG A 926 -37.29 -9.80 24.02
C ARG A 926 -36.17 -9.89 25.06
N TRP A 927 -34.98 -9.40 24.71
CA TRP A 927 -33.85 -9.37 25.63
C TRP A 927 -33.90 -8.17 26.54
N SER A 928 -33.59 -8.37 27.83
CA SER A 928 -33.50 -7.28 28.78
C SER A 928 -32.25 -6.42 28.55
N VAL A 929 -32.45 -5.11 28.49
CA VAL A 929 -31.42 -4.06 28.48
C VAL A 929 -31.38 -3.37 29.84
N THR A 930 -30.22 -2.89 30.26
CA THR A 930 -30.04 -2.17 31.53
C THR A 930 -30.77 -0.82 31.53
N ALA A 931 -31.25 -0.40 32.70
CA ALA A 931 -31.93 0.88 32.87
C ALA A 931 -31.02 2.06 32.46
N ASP A 932 -29.74 2.02 32.84
CA ASP A 932 -28.78 3.07 32.52
C ASP A 932 -28.61 3.28 31.01
N ASN A 933 -28.48 2.19 30.24
CA ASN A 933 -28.37 2.26 28.79
C ASN A 933 -29.67 2.78 28.15
N THR A 934 -30.82 2.36 28.68
CA THR A 934 -32.15 2.81 28.22
C THR A 934 -32.33 4.32 28.47
N ILE A 935 -32.10 4.79 29.69
CA ILE A 935 -32.25 6.21 30.08
C ILE A 935 -31.27 7.09 29.31
N SER A 936 -30.02 6.65 29.16
CA SER A 936 -29.01 7.38 28.39
C SER A 936 -29.43 7.55 26.92
N CYS A 937 -29.98 6.50 26.30
CA CYS A 937 -30.38 6.54 24.91
C CYS A 937 -31.71 7.26 24.67
N LEU A 938 -32.61 7.37 25.68
CA LEU A 938 -33.78 8.25 25.62
C LEU A 938 -33.39 9.74 25.57
N LYS A 939 -32.23 10.12 26.11
CA LYS A 939 -31.69 11.49 26.04
C LYS A 939 -30.75 11.69 24.85
N HIS A 940 -30.60 10.71 23.98
CA HIS A 940 -29.67 10.77 22.84
C HIS A 940 -30.07 11.92 21.89
N PRO A 941 -29.14 12.67 21.28
CA PRO A 941 -29.47 13.79 20.37
C PRO A 941 -30.23 13.35 19.11
N THR A 942 -29.96 12.14 18.64
CA THR A 942 -30.51 11.59 17.40
C THR A 942 -31.89 10.96 17.60
N GLY A 943 -32.89 11.45 16.87
CA GLY A 943 -34.30 11.09 17.06
C GLY A 943 -34.63 9.61 16.87
N PHE A 944 -34.09 8.98 15.81
CA PHE A 944 -34.36 7.56 15.55
C PHE A 944 -33.75 6.63 16.62
N VAL A 945 -32.74 7.08 17.37
CA VAL A 945 -32.23 6.32 18.53
C VAL A 945 -33.26 6.35 19.66
N ARG A 946 -33.82 7.54 19.95
CA ARG A 946 -34.89 7.68 20.96
C ARG A 946 -36.13 6.87 20.58
N GLU A 947 -36.50 6.90 19.29
CA GLU A 947 -37.61 6.11 18.72
C GLU A 947 -37.41 4.59 18.92
N ALA A 948 -36.20 4.09 18.65
CA ALA A 948 -35.86 2.69 18.85
C ALA A 948 -35.99 2.27 20.32
N VAL A 949 -35.60 3.15 21.26
CA VAL A 949 -35.73 2.91 22.70
C VAL A 949 -37.20 2.90 23.15
N LEU A 950 -38.01 3.84 22.66
CA LEU A 950 -39.46 3.86 22.91
C LEU A 950 -40.13 2.57 22.41
N SER A 951 -39.78 2.15 21.20
CA SER A 951 -40.26 0.90 20.60
C SER A 951 -39.85 -0.34 21.42
N TYR A 952 -38.64 -0.34 21.97
CA TYR A 952 -38.17 -1.39 22.87
C TYR A 952 -38.96 -1.41 24.18
N LEU A 953 -39.15 -0.25 24.81
CA LEU A 953 -39.89 -0.11 26.07
C LEU A 953 -41.36 -0.53 25.94
N GLN A 954 -41.97 -0.32 24.77
CA GLN A 954 -43.34 -0.77 24.48
C GLN A 954 -43.50 -2.28 24.70
N VAL A 955 -42.47 -3.08 24.40
CA VAL A 955 -42.49 -4.53 24.57
C VAL A 955 -41.91 -4.95 25.92
N ALA A 956 -40.80 -4.32 26.33
CA ALA A 956 -40.05 -4.74 27.51
C ALA A 956 -40.64 -4.27 28.84
N SER A 957 -41.20 -3.05 28.90
CA SER A 957 -41.79 -2.49 30.12
C SER A 957 -42.86 -1.42 29.82
N PRO A 958 -44.08 -1.83 29.42
CA PRO A 958 -45.18 -0.90 29.11
C PRO A 958 -45.53 0.07 30.25
N ARG A 959 -45.38 -0.37 31.51
CA ARG A 959 -45.64 0.46 32.69
C ARG A 959 -44.66 1.63 32.79
N VAL A 960 -43.36 1.36 32.67
CA VAL A 960 -42.33 2.40 32.69
C VAL A 960 -42.52 3.34 31.48
N LEU A 961 -42.87 2.80 30.32
CA LEU A 961 -43.19 3.62 29.14
C LEU A 961 -44.34 4.59 29.43
N SER A 962 -45.43 4.13 30.06
CA SER A 962 -46.60 4.98 30.38
C SER A 962 -46.27 6.18 31.29
N GLU A 963 -45.26 6.03 32.17
CA GLU A 963 -44.78 7.11 33.03
C GLU A 963 -43.87 8.10 32.28
N LEU A 964 -43.13 7.63 31.26
CA LEU A 964 -42.17 8.43 30.50
C LEU A 964 -42.80 9.22 29.35
N LEU A 965 -43.85 8.70 28.70
CA LEU A 965 -44.48 9.33 27.53
C LEU A 965 -44.89 10.80 27.75
N PRO A 966 -45.52 11.19 28.90
CA PRO A 966 -45.87 12.59 29.15
C PRO A 966 -44.67 13.55 29.17
N LEU A 967 -43.49 13.06 29.56
CA LEU A 967 -42.25 13.85 29.61
C LEU A 967 -41.65 14.09 28.21
N MET A 968 -42.03 13.29 27.21
CA MET A 968 -41.48 13.32 25.85
C MET A 968 -42.44 13.89 24.80
N CYS A 969 -43.61 14.39 25.20
CA CYS A 969 -44.59 14.98 24.27
C CYS A 969 -44.02 16.17 23.46
N ASN A 970 -43.07 16.91 24.05
CA ASN A 970 -42.43 18.07 23.44
C ASN A 970 -41.03 17.75 22.86
N ASP A 971 -40.80 16.51 22.43
CA ASP A 971 -39.52 16.13 21.80
C ASP A 971 -39.26 17.01 20.56
N PRO A 972 -38.04 17.56 20.38
CA PRO A 972 -37.72 18.44 19.25
C PRO A 972 -37.74 17.74 17.89
N ASN A 973 -37.81 16.41 17.85
CA ASN A 973 -37.89 15.64 16.62
C ASN A 973 -39.34 15.24 16.32
N ASP A 974 -39.89 15.75 15.22
CA ASP A 974 -41.28 15.50 14.80
C ASP A 974 -41.65 14.01 14.71
N LEU A 975 -40.70 13.12 14.36
CA LEU A 975 -40.97 11.68 14.28
C LEU A 975 -41.17 11.08 15.67
N VAL A 976 -40.33 11.47 16.63
CA VAL A 976 -40.41 10.99 18.01
C VAL A 976 -41.68 11.53 18.67
N ALA A 977 -41.99 12.83 18.48
CA ALA A 977 -43.22 13.43 19.01
C ALA A 977 -44.47 12.70 18.50
N LYS A 978 -44.57 12.42 17.19
CA LYS A 978 -45.69 11.65 16.61
C LYS A 978 -45.77 10.23 17.13
N GLN A 979 -44.63 9.57 17.35
CA GLN A 979 -44.62 8.23 17.93
C GLN A 979 -45.10 8.25 19.39
N VAL A 980 -44.68 9.24 20.18
CA VAL A 980 -45.14 9.43 21.56
C VAL A 980 -46.65 9.62 21.60
N GLU A 981 -47.21 10.49 20.74
CA GLU A 981 -48.65 10.69 20.61
C GLU A 981 -49.39 9.37 20.29
N HIS A 982 -48.86 8.58 19.35
CA HIS A 982 -49.43 7.29 18.99
C HIS A 982 -49.42 6.28 20.15
N LEU A 983 -48.28 6.17 20.86
CA LEU A 983 -48.12 5.27 22.00
C LEU A 983 -48.99 5.69 23.20
N MET A 984 -49.19 6.99 23.43
CA MET A 984 -50.10 7.48 24.47
C MET A 984 -51.54 7.11 24.17
N ALA A 985 -51.97 7.20 22.91
CA ALA A 985 -53.30 6.78 22.48
C ALA A 985 -53.51 5.27 22.65
N GLU A 986 -52.49 4.47 22.31
CA GLU A 986 -52.54 3.01 22.45
C GLU A 986 -52.59 2.56 23.92
N LEU A 987 -51.82 3.20 24.80
CA LEU A 987 -51.72 2.87 26.23
C LEU A 987 -52.73 3.60 27.12
N GLN A 988 -53.64 4.40 26.55
CA GLN A 988 -54.66 5.19 27.27
C GLN A 988 -54.06 6.14 28.34
N VAL A 989 -52.91 6.73 28.05
CA VAL A 989 -52.23 7.68 28.96
C VAL A 989 -52.83 9.08 28.76
N ALA A 990 -53.27 9.73 29.84
CA ALA A 990 -53.85 11.07 29.77
C ALA A 990 -52.82 12.12 29.30
N VAL A 991 -53.21 12.97 28.36
CA VAL A 991 -52.41 14.13 27.93
C VAL A 991 -52.28 15.08 29.13
N PRO A 992 -51.07 15.49 29.54
CA PRO A 992 -50.92 16.47 30.61
C PRO A 992 -51.62 17.77 30.21
N SER A 993 -52.60 18.19 31.01
CA SER A 993 -53.32 19.45 30.81
C SER A 993 -52.30 20.60 30.84
N THR A 994 -52.16 21.32 29.73
CA THR A 994 -51.28 22.47 29.58
C THR A 994 -51.59 23.53 30.65
N ALA A 995 -50.73 23.66 31.65
CA ALA A 995 -50.72 24.81 32.56
C ALA A 995 -49.28 25.14 33.03
N SER A 996 -48.81 26.29 32.54
CA SER A 996 -47.78 27.20 33.10
C SER A 996 -46.31 26.76 33.23
N ASN A 997 -45.46 27.58 32.58
CA ASN A 997 -44.02 27.86 32.76
C ASN A 997 -42.97 26.95 32.08
N PRO A 998 -42.27 27.45 31.04
CA PRO A 998 -41.04 26.87 30.53
C PRO A 998 -39.87 27.42 31.36
N GLY A 999 -39.52 26.74 32.45
CA GLY A 999 -38.36 27.13 33.24
C GLY A 999 -38.24 26.25 34.47
N SER A 1000 -37.09 25.58 34.59
CA SER A 1000 -36.68 24.71 35.70
C SER A 1000 -37.37 23.34 35.78
N ALA A 1001 -36.71 22.32 35.22
CA ALA A 1001 -36.46 21.02 35.86
C ALA A 1001 -35.89 20.00 34.85
N ILE A 1002 -34.71 20.27 34.30
CA ILE A 1002 -33.77 19.21 33.90
C ILE A 1002 -32.36 19.71 34.25
N SER A 1003 -31.90 19.32 35.43
CA SER A 1003 -30.49 19.19 35.78
C SER A 1003 -30.16 17.71 35.86
#